data_AF-A0A3M7M3I7-F1
#
_entry.id   AF-A0A3M7M3I7-F1
#
_cell.length_a   1.000
_cell.length_b   1.000
_cell.length_c   1.000
_cell.angle_alpha   90.00
_cell.angle_beta   90.00
_cell.angle_gamma   90.00
#
_symmetry.space_group_name_H-M   'P 1'
#
loop_
_entity.id
_entity.type
_entity.pdbx_description
1 polymer ?
#
loop_
_entity_poly.entity_id
_entity_poly.type
_entity_poly.pdbx_seq_one_letter_code
_entity_poly.pdbx_strand_id
1 'polypeptide(L)'
;MVRVRDTLIAGLLLHLGGQARAAPPNAAGGAGDSRSPGSGAIRLSTAANGQRKLNGRFLHITDFHPDPFYKTYTSTTSDAACHRGQGPAGIYGAETTGCDSPFALINQTFKWIEDNLKNDIDFIIWTGDSARHDNDDEIPRTQTQVIEQNELMVSKFTEVFGQDGHGGGTNAFTIPIVPTFGNNDILPHNIFETGPNRWTIKYLDIWRGFIPEAQRHQFQQGGWFMVEVIPDKLATISLNTIYFFSSNSAVDGCAKKHEPGYQHMEWLRIQLQLLRERGMKAILMGHVPPARVDSKESWDETCWQKYALFERQFRDVIVGNLYGHMNIDHFMLQDFESIEKDTENGRMGAASHSATLEGEIGLFEEGEVTVASATDYLLNLREAWAQIPAPPAKSNMKSHTDYIGEEEDQGNTVWDWLTSIISKSSKDRKEERKKYLEKIGGRYAERYAVTHVAPSIVPNYFPTLRIIEYNITGLEQLDVSSSSSSPLAVDASVEQMPITATDYEDDEEYLRHLETVQRKKNKGKKDKKKRKYKFKVPGGPSKTAPPGPAYSPQTLTWTRYVQYFANLTRINNDFVAPASNVILVQDRSANEFAASTIFGLEVSPDGKIEQNRWNEGKHKKHQGKQPRPEPHPNEFAFEVEYDTKKDHGFSDLTVRRWVEYARKIASGGSKQKSVETEKELVSEDLEEDEYYGIRGKKHKKGKKGKHHKSHKMSKEWFTFVKRAFVGTMDPHEIKELFGGASTAESSGEAQEIIEL
;
A
#
# COMPACT_ATOMS: atom_id res chain seq x y z
N MET A 1 22.92 2.07 74.05
CA MET A 1 22.84 3.55 73.97
C MET A 1 21.67 3.88 73.06
N VAL A 2 20.47 4.12 73.63
CA VAL A 2 19.94 5.44 74.08
C VAL A 2 19.57 6.30 72.85
N ARG A 3 18.31 6.25 72.39
CA ARG A 3 17.19 7.22 72.61
C ARG A 3 17.14 8.27 71.46
N VAL A 4 16.03 8.85 70.96
CA VAL A 4 14.58 8.90 71.29
C VAL A 4 13.85 9.79 70.25
N ARG A 5 12.60 9.39 69.89
CA ARG A 5 11.34 10.16 69.59
C ARG A 5 11.33 11.28 68.53
N ASP A 6 10.42 11.26 67.54
CA ASP A 6 8.94 11.40 67.52
C ASP A 6 8.41 12.83 67.73
N THR A 7 7.30 13.13 67.02
CA THR A 7 6.25 14.18 67.21
C THR A 7 6.47 15.58 66.57
N LEU A 8 5.51 16.33 66.02
CA LEU A 8 4.04 16.27 65.82
C LEU A 8 3.57 17.46 64.91
N ILE A 9 2.40 17.27 64.25
CA ILE A 9 1.26 18.21 64.04
C ILE A 9 1.28 19.32 62.96
N ALA A 10 0.11 19.35 62.30
CA ALA A 10 -0.52 20.23 61.31
C ALA A 10 -0.68 21.73 61.67
N GLY A 11 -0.95 22.55 60.65
CA GLY A 11 -1.48 23.90 60.79
C GLY A 11 -1.83 24.56 59.45
N LEU A 12 -3.13 24.81 59.25
CA LEU A 12 -3.79 25.40 58.08
C LEU A 12 -3.91 26.94 58.25
N LEU A 13 -4.03 27.68 57.14
CA LEU A 13 -4.76 28.95 56.90
C LEU A 13 -4.01 30.30 56.66
N LEU A 14 -4.28 30.83 55.45
CA LEU A 14 -4.76 32.19 55.06
C LEU A 14 -3.90 33.46 55.21
N HIS A 15 -3.63 34.12 54.06
CA HIS A 15 -4.02 35.52 53.69
C HIS A 15 -3.47 35.84 52.28
N LEU A 16 -4.28 36.05 51.23
CA LEU A 16 -5.08 37.22 50.81
C LEU A 16 -4.28 38.40 50.21
N GLY A 17 -4.65 38.76 48.97
CA GLY A 17 -4.27 39.96 48.20
C GLY A 17 -3.89 39.58 46.76
N GLY A 18 -4.63 39.83 45.68
CA GLY A 18 -5.68 40.80 45.40
C GLY A 18 -5.15 41.87 44.46
N GLN A 19 -5.43 41.77 43.14
CA GLN A 19 -5.75 42.92 42.28
C GLN A 19 -6.28 42.49 40.90
N ALA A 20 -7.22 43.30 40.41
CA ALA A 20 -8.17 43.08 39.33
C ALA A 20 -7.79 43.79 38.03
N ARG A 21 -8.42 43.39 36.92
CA ARG A 21 -8.88 44.17 35.73
C ARG A 21 -9.28 43.17 34.64
N ALA A 22 -10.27 43.33 33.77
CA ALA A 22 -11.49 44.11 33.68
C ALA A 22 -12.23 43.52 32.45
N ALA A 23 -13.55 43.34 32.49
CA ALA A 23 -14.35 42.86 31.38
C ALA A 23 -14.83 44.03 30.49
N PRO A 24 -15.07 43.83 29.18
CA PRO A 24 -15.92 44.72 28.39
C PRO A 24 -17.38 44.20 28.27
N PRO A 25 -18.34 45.10 27.99
CA PRO A 25 -19.75 44.89 28.30
C PRO A 25 -20.60 44.35 27.14
N ASN A 26 -21.66 43.63 27.51
CA ASN A 26 -22.83 43.36 26.67
C ASN A 26 -23.68 44.63 26.51
N ALA A 27 -24.20 44.86 25.30
CA ALA A 27 -25.37 45.71 25.06
C ALA A 27 -26.33 44.95 24.13
N ALA A 28 -27.59 44.86 24.56
CA ALA A 28 -28.70 44.23 23.86
C ALA A 28 -29.77 45.26 23.49
N GLY A 29 -30.52 44.96 22.41
CA GLY A 29 -31.78 45.60 22.00
C GLY A 29 -31.76 45.97 20.52
N GLY A 30 -32.71 45.63 19.64
CA GLY A 30 -33.95 44.86 19.74
C GLY A 30 -34.82 45.12 18.49
N ALA A 31 -35.50 44.08 18.01
CA ALA A 31 -36.71 44.02 17.15
C ALA A 31 -36.67 44.39 15.64
N GLY A 32 -37.26 43.53 14.79
CA GLY A 32 -37.76 43.92 13.46
C GLY A 32 -37.89 42.89 12.32
N ASP A 33 -38.61 41.78 12.53
CA ASP A 33 -39.49 41.01 11.62
C ASP A 33 -39.16 40.55 10.15
N SER A 34 -39.40 39.25 9.94
CA SER A 34 -40.02 38.55 8.77
C SER A 34 -39.24 38.18 7.48
N ARG A 35 -38.92 36.88 7.30
CA ARG A 35 -39.48 35.91 6.30
C ARG A 35 -38.59 34.66 6.09
N SER A 36 -39.25 33.50 5.97
CA SER A 36 -38.75 32.10 5.95
C SER A 36 -38.38 31.59 4.52
N PRO A 37 -38.05 30.29 4.29
CA PRO A 37 -36.68 29.76 4.23
C PRO A 37 -36.30 29.12 2.87
N GLY A 38 -35.00 29.07 2.55
CA GLY A 38 -34.45 28.35 1.40
C GLY A 38 -33.26 27.49 1.81
N SER A 39 -33.42 26.19 1.69
CA SER A 39 -32.46 25.13 2.03
C SER A 39 -31.13 25.28 1.28
N GLY A 40 -30.01 25.19 2.00
CA GLY A 40 -28.67 25.11 1.43
C GLY A 40 -27.62 25.34 2.51
N ALA A 41 -27.39 24.35 3.36
CA ALA A 41 -26.34 24.42 4.39
C ALA A 41 -24.95 24.30 3.72
N ILE A 42 -24.49 25.43 3.16
CA ILE A 42 -23.06 25.69 2.95
C ILE A 42 -22.46 25.75 4.36
N ARG A 43 -21.63 24.78 4.72
CA ARG A 43 -20.81 24.86 5.93
C ARG A 43 -19.81 26.00 5.71
N LEU A 44 -20.14 27.19 6.20
CA LEU A 44 -19.19 28.29 6.28
C LEU A 44 -17.98 27.84 7.13
N SER A 45 -16.81 28.05 6.56
CA SER A 45 -15.50 27.83 7.15
C SER A 45 -15.37 28.54 8.49
N THR A 46 -15.17 27.76 9.56
CA THR A 46 -14.64 28.28 10.82
C THR A 46 -13.12 28.45 10.68
N ALA A 47 -12.70 29.35 9.80
CA ALA A 47 -11.34 29.88 9.79
C ALA A 47 -11.35 31.25 10.50
N ALA A 48 -11.74 31.24 11.77
CA ALA A 48 -11.79 32.43 12.63
C ALA A 48 -11.40 32.06 14.08
N ASN A 49 -10.29 31.33 14.20
CA ASN A 49 -9.41 31.15 15.36
C ASN A 49 -8.48 30.03 14.95
N GLY A 50 -7.17 30.23 14.98
CA GLY A 50 -6.15 29.31 14.44
C GLY A 50 -6.01 27.96 15.15
N GLN A 51 -7.11 27.27 15.45
CA GLN A 51 -7.16 25.92 16.00
C GLN A 51 -7.60 24.95 14.90
N ARG A 52 -6.69 24.08 14.48
CA ARG A 52 -6.98 23.00 13.53
C ARG A 52 -7.42 21.77 14.31
N LYS A 53 -8.61 21.25 14.00
CA LYS A 53 -9.13 20.01 14.58
C LYS A 53 -8.82 18.83 13.68
N LEU A 54 -8.72 17.64 14.29
CA LEU A 54 -8.57 16.39 13.56
C LEU A 54 -9.86 16.03 12.81
N ASN A 55 -9.72 15.66 11.54
CA ASN A 55 -10.77 15.13 10.69
C ASN A 55 -10.89 13.60 10.78
N GLY A 56 -9.85 12.91 11.28
CA GLY A 56 -9.77 11.45 11.31
C GLY A 56 -9.50 10.86 9.93
N ARG A 57 -8.77 11.57 9.06
CA ARG A 57 -8.51 11.18 7.67
C ARG A 57 -7.07 11.49 7.29
N PHE A 58 -6.43 10.62 6.49
CA PHE A 58 -5.12 10.94 5.91
C PHE A 58 -5.01 10.40 4.48
N LEU A 59 -4.13 11.03 3.69
CA LEU A 59 -3.85 10.66 2.31
C LEU A 59 -2.63 9.72 2.25
N HIS A 60 -2.76 8.62 1.50
CA HIS A 60 -1.64 7.79 1.05
C HIS A 60 -1.54 7.89 -0.48
N ILE A 61 -0.39 8.36 -0.96
CA ILE A 61 -0.09 8.57 -2.38
C ILE A 61 1.35 8.12 -2.68
N THR A 62 1.62 7.61 -3.87
CA THR A 62 2.89 6.94 -4.20
C THR A 62 3.16 6.93 -5.70
N ASP A 63 4.43 6.73 -6.08
CA ASP A 63 4.84 6.35 -7.44
C ASP A 63 4.32 7.35 -8.50
N PHE A 64 4.85 8.58 -8.44
CA PHE A 64 4.47 9.67 -9.34
C PHE A 64 5.16 9.56 -10.69
N HIS A 65 6.45 9.23 -10.71
CA HIS A 65 7.27 9.10 -11.93
C HIS A 65 7.02 10.22 -12.96
N PRO A 66 7.24 11.50 -12.61
CA PRO A 66 7.04 12.61 -13.52
C PRO A 66 8.09 12.61 -14.64
N ASP A 67 7.68 12.42 -15.88
CA ASP A 67 8.58 12.38 -17.04
C ASP A 67 8.59 13.71 -17.82
N PRO A 68 9.74 14.42 -17.85
CA PRO A 68 9.88 15.66 -18.61
C PRO A 68 9.94 15.46 -20.14
N PHE A 69 10.15 14.23 -20.62
CA PHE A 69 10.28 13.92 -22.04
C PHE A 69 8.97 13.43 -22.68
N TYR A 70 7.97 13.10 -21.87
CA TYR A 70 6.65 12.71 -22.32
C TYR A 70 6.07 13.73 -23.30
N LYS A 71 5.57 13.24 -24.43
CA LYS A 71 4.87 14.06 -25.42
C LYS A 71 3.50 13.49 -25.73
N THR A 72 2.52 14.38 -25.84
CA THR A 72 1.19 13.99 -26.29
C THR A 72 1.24 13.53 -27.75
N TYR A 73 0.50 12.47 -28.05
CA TYR A 73 0.38 11.81 -29.37
C TYR A 73 1.66 11.20 -29.94
N THR A 74 2.61 10.86 -29.08
CA THR A 74 3.75 10.01 -29.46
C THR A 74 3.47 8.53 -29.32
N SER A 75 4.37 7.73 -29.89
CA SER A 75 4.27 6.27 -29.85
C SER A 75 4.48 5.73 -28.44
N THR A 76 3.66 4.76 -28.05
CA THR A 76 3.77 3.99 -26.82
C THR A 76 4.60 2.72 -27.02
N THR A 77 5.39 2.61 -28.10
CA THR A 77 6.30 1.48 -28.33
C THR A 77 7.55 1.60 -27.46
N SER A 78 8.24 0.49 -27.18
CA SER A 78 9.41 0.50 -26.29
C SER A 78 10.55 1.37 -26.81
N ASP A 79 10.77 1.38 -28.13
CA ASP A 79 11.76 2.21 -28.80
C ASP A 79 11.39 3.70 -28.82
N ALA A 80 10.16 4.05 -28.46
CA ALA A 80 9.67 5.42 -28.44
C ALA A 80 9.42 5.97 -27.04
N ALA A 81 9.08 5.10 -26.07
CA ALA A 81 8.89 5.40 -24.65
C ALA A 81 7.97 6.60 -24.37
N CYS A 82 7.00 6.92 -25.24
CA CYS A 82 6.22 8.15 -25.19
C CYS A 82 7.01 9.47 -25.36
N HIS A 83 8.23 9.42 -25.89
CA HIS A 83 9.08 10.59 -26.16
C HIS A 83 9.10 11.01 -27.64
N ARG A 84 8.81 10.06 -28.55
CA ARG A 84 8.99 10.21 -30.01
C ARG A 84 8.03 9.35 -30.85
N GLY A 85 8.08 9.54 -32.16
CA GLY A 85 7.14 8.91 -33.09
C GLY A 85 5.72 9.46 -32.96
N GLN A 86 4.76 8.87 -33.66
CA GLN A 86 3.35 9.21 -33.57
C GLN A 86 2.58 8.02 -33.01
N GLY A 87 1.66 8.25 -32.08
CA GLY A 87 0.88 7.17 -31.47
C GLY A 87 -0.14 7.62 -30.43
N PRO A 88 -0.57 6.70 -29.55
CA PRO A 88 -1.76 6.90 -28.74
C PRO A 88 -1.52 7.59 -27.38
N ALA A 89 -0.34 8.14 -27.13
CA ALA A 89 -0.02 8.81 -25.87
C ALA A 89 -0.98 9.99 -25.59
N GLY A 90 -1.77 9.92 -24.51
CA GLY A 90 -2.76 10.95 -24.17
C GLY A 90 -2.17 12.13 -23.41
N ILE A 91 -2.90 13.24 -23.30
CA ILE A 91 -2.40 14.45 -22.61
C ILE A 91 -2.08 14.21 -21.12
N TYR A 92 -2.85 13.36 -20.44
CA TYR A 92 -2.66 13.02 -19.03
C TYR A 92 -1.99 11.67 -18.81
N GLY A 93 -1.32 11.13 -19.83
CA GLY A 93 -0.66 9.83 -19.77
C GLY A 93 -1.33 8.80 -20.67
N ALA A 94 -0.67 7.65 -20.79
CA ALA A 94 -1.14 6.53 -21.58
C ALA A 94 -1.39 5.34 -20.64
N GLU A 95 -2.64 5.11 -20.27
CA GLU A 95 -2.96 4.04 -19.31
C GLU A 95 -2.54 2.67 -19.86
N THR A 96 -2.15 1.75 -18.99
CA THR A 96 -1.76 0.38 -19.37
C THR A 96 -0.49 0.31 -20.22
N THR A 97 0.37 1.32 -20.17
CA THR A 97 1.65 1.34 -20.89
C THR A 97 2.84 1.41 -19.93
N GLY A 98 4.06 1.19 -20.45
CA GLY A 98 5.31 1.45 -19.72
C GLY A 98 5.69 2.95 -19.63
N CYS A 99 4.83 3.86 -20.11
CA CYS A 99 5.12 5.28 -20.08
C CYS A 99 4.89 5.89 -18.70
N ASP A 100 5.78 6.80 -18.33
CA ASP A 100 5.72 7.55 -17.10
C ASP A 100 4.74 8.73 -17.16
N SER A 101 4.55 9.42 -16.03
CA SER A 101 3.54 10.47 -15.87
C SER A 101 3.97 11.77 -16.56
N PRO A 102 3.19 12.34 -17.50
CA PRO A 102 3.42 13.71 -17.93
C PRO A 102 3.21 14.69 -16.78
N PHE A 103 3.91 15.83 -16.79
CA PHE A 103 3.67 16.91 -15.82
C PHE A 103 2.21 17.39 -15.79
N ALA A 104 1.46 17.26 -16.90
CA ALA A 104 0.04 17.55 -16.94
C ALA A 104 -0.77 16.69 -15.95
N LEU A 105 -0.47 15.39 -15.84
CA LEU A 105 -1.11 14.49 -14.87
C LEU A 105 -0.76 14.88 -13.43
N ILE A 106 0.51 15.18 -13.18
CA ILE A 106 0.99 15.63 -11.85
C ILE A 106 0.27 16.90 -11.43
N ASN A 107 0.22 17.90 -12.31
CA ASN A 107 -0.45 19.17 -12.05
C ASN A 107 -1.94 18.99 -11.75
N GLN A 108 -2.66 18.18 -12.54
CA GLN A 108 -4.08 17.91 -12.28
C GLN A 108 -4.30 17.11 -11.00
N THR A 109 -3.37 16.21 -10.65
CA THR A 109 -3.42 15.45 -9.40
C THR A 109 -3.36 16.37 -8.18
N PHE A 110 -2.38 17.28 -8.14
CA PHE A 110 -2.26 18.23 -7.03
C PHE A 110 -3.39 19.26 -6.99
N LYS A 111 -3.86 19.73 -8.16
CA LYS A 111 -5.06 20.57 -8.24
C LYS A 111 -6.28 19.88 -7.65
N TRP A 112 -6.51 18.62 -8.01
CA TRP A 112 -7.64 17.86 -7.45
C TRP A 112 -7.50 17.66 -5.93
N ILE A 113 -6.29 17.39 -5.44
CA ILE A 113 -6.01 17.29 -3.98
C ILE A 113 -6.30 18.63 -3.29
N GLU A 114 -5.90 19.75 -3.88
CA GLU A 114 -6.18 21.09 -3.35
C GLU A 114 -7.69 21.34 -3.26
N ASP A 115 -8.41 21.10 -4.36
CA ASP A 115 -9.83 21.41 -4.49
C ASP A 115 -10.72 20.50 -3.61
N ASN A 116 -10.29 19.26 -3.34
CA ASN A 116 -11.14 18.24 -2.71
C ASN A 116 -10.68 17.78 -1.32
N LEU A 117 -9.38 17.83 -1.01
CA LEU A 117 -8.82 17.16 0.18
C LEU A 117 -8.10 18.09 1.16
N LYS A 118 -7.57 19.23 0.70
CA LYS A 118 -6.65 20.09 1.48
C LYS A 118 -7.12 20.39 2.91
N ASN A 119 -8.42 20.63 3.10
CA ASN A 119 -9.01 20.98 4.40
C ASN A 119 -9.58 19.79 5.19
N ASP A 120 -9.57 18.60 4.59
CA ASP A 120 -10.31 17.41 5.03
C ASP A 120 -9.41 16.29 5.55
N ILE A 121 -8.08 16.44 5.43
CA ILE A 121 -7.08 15.45 5.85
C ILE A 121 -6.17 16.00 6.94
N ASP A 122 -5.61 15.11 7.75
CA ASP A 122 -4.81 15.41 8.93
C ASP A 122 -3.30 15.45 8.61
N PHE A 123 -2.84 14.54 7.76
CA PHE A 123 -1.46 14.40 7.30
C PHE A 123 -1.39 13.62 5.98
N ILE A 124 -0.21 13.56 5.36
CA ILE A 124 0.07 12.83 4.11
C ILE A 124 1.21 11.84 4.32
N ILE A 125 1.02 10.64 3.77
CA ILE A 125 2.06 9.61 3.62
C ILE A 125 2.38 9.50 2.12
N TRP A 126 3.63 9.84 1.77
CA TRP A 126 4.14 9.77 0.40
C TRP A 126 5.22 8.68 0.32
N THR A 127 4.88 7.54 -0.28
CA THR A 127 5.75 6.35 -0.27
C THR A 127 6.81 6.32 -1.39
N GLY A 128 7.28 7.48 -1.86
CA GLY A 128 8.43 7.60 -2.76
C GLY A 128 8.14 7.40 -4.25
N ASP A 129 9.22 7.21 -5.02
CA ASP A 129 9.28 7.01 -6.48
C ASP A 129 8.77 8.22 -7.27
N SER A 130 9.65 9.21 -7.33
CA SER A 130 9.40 10.53 -7.92
C SER A 130 10.37 10.90 -9.02
N ALA A 131 11.29 10.01 -9.38
CA ALA A 131 12.05 10.13 -10.62
C ALA A 131 11.54 9.09 -11.63
N ARG A 132 11.37 9.51 -12.89
CA ARG A 132 10.95 8.63 -14.01
C ARG A 132 11.77 7.34 -14.09
N HIS A 133 11.23 6.26 -14.62
CA HIS A 133 11.98 5.08 -14.98
C HIS A 133 13.01 5.36 -16.08
N ASP A 134 14.02 4.49 -16.15
CA ASP A 134 15.08 4.56 -17.16
C ASP A 134 14.70 3.73 -18.40
N ASN A 135 13.50 4.01 -18.95
CA ASN A 135 12.88 3.19 -20.01
C ASN A 135 13.26 3.63 -21.44
N ASP A 136 14.08 4.68 -21.60
CA ASP A 136 14.52 5.18 -22.91
C ASP A 136 16.05 5.14 -23.00
N ASP A 137 16.57 4.14 -23.71
CA ASP A 137 18.02 3.97 -23.97
C ASP A 137 18.68 5.19 -24.65
N GLU A 138 17.92 6.00 -25.40
CA GLU A 138 18.46 7.23 -26.03
C GLU A 138 18.54 8.41 -25.06
N ILE A 139 17.74 8.37 -23.98
CA ILE A 139 17.66 9.42 -22.97
C ILE A 139 17.78 8.76 -21.59
N PRO A 140 18.99 8.29 -21.22
CA PRO A 140 19.21 7.67 -19.93
C PRO A 140 18.97 8.67 -18.79
N ARG A 141 18.51 8.18 -17.65
CA ARG A 141 18.24 8.99 -16.46
C ARG A 141 19.54 9.39 -15.77
N THR A 142 19.66 10.69 -15.47
CA THR A 142 20.84 11.28 -14.81
C THR A 142 20.59 11.57 -13.34
N GLN A 143 21.66 11.77 -12.55
CA GLN A 143 21.53 12.20 -11.15
C GLN A 143 20.78 13.54 -11.04
N THR A 144 21.07 14.48 -11.94
CA THR A 144 20.41 15.79 -11.98
C THR A 144 18.90 15.66 -12.21
N GLN A 145 18.46 14.78 -13.11
CA GLN A 145 17.04 14.54 -13.33
C GLN A 145 16.35 13.99 -12.08
N VAL A 146 16.96 13.00 -11.41
CA VAL A 146 16.42 12.45 -10.15
C VAL A 146 16.20 13.55 -9.11
N ILE A 147 17.18 14.46 -8.98
CA ILE A 147 17.12 15.61 -8.08
C ILE A 147 16.01 16.58 -8.48
N GLU A 148 15.98 17.02 -9.74
CA GLU A 148 15.01 18.01 -10.24
C GLU A 148 13.57 17.51 -10.12
N GLN A 149 13.34 16.22 -10.40
CA GLN A 149 12.03 15.60 -10.29
C GLN A 149 11.57 15.51 -8.82
N ASN A 150 12.48 15.22 -7.89
CA ASN A 150 12.16 15.25 -6.47
C ASN A 150 11.92 16.68 -5.95
N GLU A 151 12.70 17.66 -6.40
CA GLU A 151 12.49 19.09 -6.11
C GLU A 151 11.12 19.57 -6.67
N LEU A 152 10.72 19.12 -7.86
CA LEU A 152 9.40 19.36 -8.44
C LEU A 152 8.29 18.83 -7.52
N MET A 153 8.41 17.59 -7.02
CA MET A 153 7.41 17.03 -6.13
C MET A 153 7.30 17.81 -4.81
N VAL A 154 8.42 18.23 -4.24
CA VAL A 154 8.42 19.13 -3.06
C VAL A 154 7.74 20.46 -3.37
N SER A 155 8.00 21.05 -4.55
CA SER A 155 7.31 22.26 -4.99
C SER A 155 5.79 22.05 -5.04
N LYS A 156 5.33 20.94 -5.61
CA LYS A 156 3.89 20.62 -5.70
C LYS A 156 3.22 20.49 -4.34
N PHE A 157 3.86 19.83 -3.38
CA PHE A 157 3.37 19.79 -2.00
C PHE A 157 3.37 21.18 -1.34
N THR A 158 4.38 22.01 -1.64
CA THR A 158 4.48 23.37 -1.11
C THR A 158 3.40 24.30 -1.69
N GLU A 159 3.10 24.19 -2.98
CA GLU A 159 2.02 24.92 -3.64
C GLU A 159 0.66 24.67 -2.95
N VAL A 160 0.38 23.41 -2.61
CA VAL A 160 -0.92 23.03 -2.01
C VAL A 160 -0.95 23.25 -0.49
N PHE A 161 0.12 22.89 0.22
CA PHE A 161 0.11 22.80 1.69
C PHE A 161 1.07 23.77 2.40
N GLY A 162 1.84 24.58 1.68
CA GLY A 162 2.80 25.53 2.24
C GLY A 162 2.16 26.63 3.08
N GLN A 163 2.91 27.16 4.04
CA GLN A 163 2.53 28.30 4.87
C GLN A 163 3.41 29.53 4.57
N ASP A 164 2.77 30.70 4.43
CA ASP A 164 3.48 31.97 4.23
C ASP A 164 4.22 32.40 5.51
N GLY A 165 5.46 32.86 5.36
CA GLY A 165 6.18 33.62 6.40
C GLY A 165 6.91 32.79 7.49
N HIS A 166 6.87 31.46 7.44
CA HIS A 166 7.64 30.61 8.37
C HIS A 166 8.94 30.14 7.72
N GLY A 167 10.07 30.68 8.20
CA GLY A 167 11.42 30.34 7.74
C GLY A 167 11.69 28.83 7.79
N GLY A 168 12.31 28.32 6.73
CA GLY A 168 12.48 26.89 6.42
C GLY A 168 12.65 25.97 7.62
N GLY A 169 11.68 25.08 7.83
CA GLY A 169 11.61 24.06 8.88
C GLY A 169 10.33 23.24 8.76
N THR A 170 10.04 22.33 9.70
CA THR A 170 8.81 21.50 9.66
C THR A 170 7.50 22.27 9.86
N ASN A 171 7.59 23.55 10.22
CA ASN A 171 6.46 24.47 10.26
C ASN A 171 6.19 25.13 8.90
N ALA A 172 6.88 24.70 7.83
CA ALA A 172 6.65 25.20 6.48
C ALA A 172 5.32 24.72 5.88
N PHE A 173 4.68 23.70 6.46
CA PHE A 173 3.46 23.10 5.94
C PHE A 173 2.31 23.17 6.95
N THR A 174 1.10 23.35 6.42
CA THR A 174 -0.17 23.34 7.17
C THR A 174 -0.47 22.00 7.82
N ILE A 175 0.01 20.91 7.22
CA ILE A 175 -0.20 19.54 7.66
C ILE A 175 1.12 18.76 7.54
N PRO A 176 1.39 17.75 8.39
CA PRO A 176 2.57 16.92 8.25
C PRO A 176 2.56 16.11 6.94
N ILE A 177 3.69 16.08 6.24
CA ILE A 177 3.91 15.28 5.03
C ILE A 177 5.14 14.41 5.29
N VAL A 178 4.98 13.09 5.17
CA VAL A 178 6.02 12.12 5.49
C VAL A 178 6.45 11.38 4.22
N PRO A 179 7.60 11.75 3.61
CA PRO A 179 8.16 11.06 2.46
C PRO A 179 8.99 9.82 2.87
N THR A 180 9.27 8.96 1.91
CA THR A 180 10.33 7.93 1.96
C THR A 180 11.01 7.81 0.61
N PHE A 181 12.21 7.25 0.59
CA PHE A 181 12.88 6.90 -0.67
C PHE A 181 12.16 5.77 -1.39
N GLY A 182 11.91 5.98 -2.69
CA GLY A 182 11.66 4.92 -3.64
C GLY A 182 12.93 4.42 -4.32
N ASN A 183 12.85 3.28 -4.99
CA ASN A 183 14.03 2.66 -5.62
C ASN A 183 14.50 3.41 -6.88
N ASN A 184 13.63 4.24 -7.45
CA ASN A 184 13.92 5.15 -8.57
C ASN A 184 14.43 6.53 -8.10
N ASP A 185 14.27 6.87 -6.83
CA ASP A 185 14.73 8.14 -6.25
C ASP A 185 16.26 8.20 -6.03
N ILE A 186 16.99 7.21 -6.53
CA ILE A 186 18.44 7.13 -6.48
C ILE A 186 18.99 6.58 -7.79
N LEU A 187 20.20 7.00 -8.11
CA LEU A 187 21.00 6.42 -9.18
C LEU A 187 22.22 5.68 -8.59
N PRO A 188 22.61 4.54 -9.18
CA PRO A 188 21.82 3.69 -10.07
C PRO A 188 20.61 3.09 -9.34
N HIS A 189 19.58 2.75 -10.11
CA HIS A 189 18.32 2.23 -9.60
C HIS A 189 18.55 1.06 -8.64
N ASN A 190 17.80 0.97 -7.53
CA ASN A 190 17.89 -0.06 -6.49
C ASN A 190 19.19 -0.08 -5.66
N ILE A 191 20.26 0.63 -6.04
CA ILE A 191 21.57 0.52 -5.40
C ILE A 191 21.76 1.65 -4.38
N PHE A 192 21.35 1.40 -3.13
CA PHE A 192 21.53 2.35 -2.03
C PHE A 192 22.69 1.91 -1.12
N GLU A 193 23.79 2.66 -1.13
CA GLU A 193 24.96 2.38 -0.28
C GLU A 193 24.76 2.80 1.18
N THR A 194 25.62 2.32 2.08
CA THR A 194 25.64 2.73 3.49
C THR A 194 25.79 4.25 3.63
N GLY A 195 24.95 4.89 4.45
CA GLY A 195 25.04 6.32 4.73
C GLY A 195 26.12 6.66 5.78
N PRO A 196 26.47 7.95 5.94
CA PRO A 196 26.10 9.06 5.07
C PRO A 196 26.69 8.93 3.67
N ASN A 197 25.86 9.19 2.67
CA ASN A 197 26.20 9.15 1.25
C ASN A 197 25.62 10.37 0.51
N ARG A 198 25.98 10.54 -0.77
CA ARG A 198 25.54 11.69 -1.58
C ARG A 198 24.01 11.88 -1.62
N TRP A 199 23.25 10.78 -1.62
CA TRP A 199 21.79 10.82 -1.66
C TRP A 199 21.21 11.26 -0.33
N THR A 200 21.64 10.64 0.78
CA THR A 200 21.17 11.04 2.13
C THR A 200 21.49 12.51 2.44
N ILE A 201 22.58 13.06 1.91
CA ILE A 201 22.95 14.46 2.10
C ILE A 201 22.07 15.37 1.23
N LYS A 202 21.98 15.12 -0.08
CA LYS A 202 21.16 15.94 -0.99
C LYS A 202 19.68 15.91 -0.62
N TYR A 203 19.14 14.75 -0.28
CA TYR A 203 17.74 14.65 0.15
C TYR A 203 17.48 15.26 1.51
N LEU A 204 18.48 15.38 2.39
CA LEU A 204 18.29 16.17 3.61
C LEU A 204 18.01 17.63 3.27
N ASP A 205 18.63 18.15 2.21
CA ASP A 205 18.37 19.51 1.74
C ASP A 205 17.02 19.63 1.04
N ILE A 206 16.68 18.70 0.14
CA ILE A 206 15.39 18.68 -0.57
C ILE A 206 14.21 18.51 0.41
N TRP A 207 14.32 17.56 1.35
CA TRP A 207 13.25 17.22 2.32
C TRP A 207 13.39 17.91 3.67
N ARG A 208 14.20 18.98 3.76
CA ARG A 208 14.48 19.69 5.02
C ARG A 208 13.21 20.17 5.74
N GLY A 209 12.18 20.54 4.96
CA GLY A 209 10.88 20.97 5.46
C GLY A 209 9.96 19.83 5.93
N PHE A 210 10.25 18.57 5.57
CA PHE A 210 9.47 17.40 6.01
C PHE A 210 10.11 16.69 7.20
N ILE A 211 11.43 16.81 7.37
CA ILE A 211 12.20 16.07 8.38
C ILE A 211 12.38 16.94 9.64
N PRO A 212 11.85 16.53 10.80
CA PRO A 212 12.08 17.20 12.07
C PRO A 212 13.58 17.34 12.37
N GLU A 213 13.99 18.48 12.93
CA GLU A 213 15.41 18.75 13.18
C GLU A 213 16.10 17.66 14.00
N ALA A 214 15.43 17.17 15.05
CA ALA A 214 15.90 16.08 15.91
C ALA A 214 16.13 14.75 15.16
N GLN A 215 15.58 14.59 13.96
CA GLN A 215 15.69 13.39 13.14
C GLN A 215 16.74 13.52 12.02
N ARG A 216 17.26 14.73 11.74
CA ARG A 216 18.15 14.98 10.58
C ARG A 216 19.45 14.20 10.63
N HIS A 217 20.07 14.07 11.81
CA HIS A 217 21.27 13.25 11.95
C HIS A 217 20.99 11.78 11.62
N GLN A 218 19.87 11.24 12.09
CA GLN A 218 19.49 9.86 11.78
C GLN A 218 19.17 9.67 10.30
N PHE A 219 18.52 10.65 9.69
CA PHE A 219 18.26 10.65 8.26
C PHE A 219 19.57 10.65 7.46
N GLN A 220 20.59 11.40 7.85
CA GLN A 220 21.88 11.35 7.16
C GLN A 220 22.56 9.98 7.29
N GLN A 221 22.39 9.27 8.41
CA GLN A 221 23.00 7.95 8.61
C GLN A 221 22.42 6.87 7.68
N GLY A 222 21.19 7.02 7.17
CA GLY A 222 20.64 6.01 6.27
C GLY A 222 19.25 6.26 5.68
N GLY A 223 18.78 7.51 5.66
CA GLY A 223 17.55 7.91 5.00
C GLY A 223 16.25 7.50 5.70
N TRP A 224 16.32 7.03 6.94
CA TRP A 224 15.15 6.69 7.76
C TRP A 224 14.94 7.72 8.88
N PHE A 225 13.68 7.99 9.23
CA PHE A 225 13.30 8.98 10.24
C PHE A 225 11.85 8.77 10.71
N MET A 226 11.41 9.52 11.72
CA MET A 226 10.00 9.53 12.13
C MET A 226 9.44 10.95 12.26
N VAL A 227 8.12 11.08 12.08
CA VAL A 227 7.38 12.32 12.27
C VAL A 227 6.20 12.06 13.19
N GLU A 228 6.02 12.88 14.24
CA GLU A 228 4.80 12.85 15.05
C GLU A 228 3.67 13.54 14.27
N VAL A 229 2.93 12.77 13.48
CA VAL A 229 1.83 13.27 12.65
C VAL A 229 0.61 13.70 13.47
N ILE A 230 0.47 13.15 14.68
CA ILE A 230 -0.41 13.68 15.73
C ILE A 230 0.45 13.79 17.00
N PRO A 231 0.79 15.01 17.46
CA PRO A 231 1.70 15.23 18.59
C PRO A 231 1.33 14.39 19.82
N ASP A 232 2.31 13.70 20.41
CA ASP A 232 2.16 12.83 21.59
C ASP A 232 1.10 11.71 21.48
N LYS A 233 0.58 11.42 20.27
CA LYS A 233 -0.41 10.36 20.02
C LYS A 233 0.01 9.37 18.95
N LEU A 234 0.42 9.85 17.78
CA LEU A 234 0.69 9.03 16.60
C LEU A 234 1.94 9.53 15.87
N ALA A 235 2.87 8.62 15.62
CA ALA A 235 4.01 8.86 14.77
C ALA A 235 3.95 8.00 13.49
N THR A 236 4.46 8.54 12.38
CA THR A 236 4.75 7.77 11.18
C THR A 236 6.25 7.56 11.10
N ILE A 237 6.67 6.29 10.97
CA ILE A 237 8.06 5.88 10.84
C ILE A 237 8.35 5.61 9.36
N SER A 238 9.18 6.45 8.76
CA SER A 238 9.64 6.34 7.38
C SER A 238 10.85 5.42 7.32
N LEU A 239 10.66 4.23 6.74
CA LEU A 239 11.69 3.21 6.57
C LEU A 239 12.33 3.36 5.19
N ASN A 240 13.67 3.48 5.14
CA ASN A 240 14.42 3.22 3.92
C ASN A 240 14.47 1.72 3.63
N THR A 241 13.46 1.21 2.93
CA THR A 241 13.31 -0.22 2.59
C THR A 241 14.27 -0.70 1.50
N ILE A 242 14.97 0.21 0.82
CA ILE A 242 15.99 -0.17 -0.18
C ILE A 242 17.16 -0.90 0.50
N TYR A 243 17.39 -0.67 1.80
CA TYR A 243 18.34 -1.46 2.59
C TYR A 243 17.89 -2.89 2.91
N PHE A 244 16.60 -3.18 2.72
CA PHE A 244 16.05 -4.52 2.89
C PHE A 244 15.86 -5.21 1.54
N PHE A 245 15.82 -4.44 0.45
CA PHE A 245 15.51 -4.91 -0.89
C PHE A 245 16.54 -5.95 -1.36
N SER A 246 16.06 -7.12 -1.80
CA SER A 246 16.90 -8.21 -2.31
C SER A 246 17.72 -7.81 -3.55
N SER A 247 17.22 -6.88 -4.36
CA SER A 247 17.92 -6.32 -5.52
C SER A 247 19.02 -5.31 -5.17
N ASN A 248 19.12 -4.86 -3.90
CA ASN A 248 20.19 -3.96 -3.49
C ASN A 248 21.47 -4.73 -3.16
N SER A 249 22.28 -4.94 -4.19
CA SER A 249 23.56 -5.63 -4.08
C SER A 249 24.66 -4.86 -3.31
N ALA A 250 24.45 -3.58 -2.97
CA ALA A 250 25.39 -2.80 -2.15
C ALA A 250 25.30 -3.16 -0.65
N VAL A 251 24.25 -3.85 -0.21
CA VAL A 251 24.01 -4.27 1.19
C VAL A 251 23.89 -5.79 1.32
N ASP A 252 23.96 -6.34 2.53
CA ASP A 252 23.99 -7.80 2.78
C ASP A 252 23.07 -8.17 3.96
N GLY A 253 21.79 -7.81 3.80
CA GLY A 253 20.71 -8.11 4.73
C GLY A 253 20.83 -7.44 6.10
N CYS A 254 20.13 -8.01 7.08
CA CYS A 254 19.96 -7.44 8.41
C CYS A 254 20.62 -8.27 9.52
N ALA A 255 21.38 -9.33 9.20
CA ALA A 255 22.00 -10.19 10.22
C ALA A 255 23.25 -9.57 10.88
N LYS A 256 24.10 -8.89 10.10
CA LYS A 256 25.43 -8.42 10.53
C LYS A 256 25.37 -6.98 11.07
N LYS A 257 25.97 -6.74 12.23
CA LYS A 257 25.94 -5.42 12.92
C LYS A 257 26.42 -4.21 12.11
N HIS A 258 27.31 -4.41 11.16
CA HIS A 258 27.87 -3.34 10.34
C HIS A 258 27.08 -3.08 9.04
N GLU A 259 26.15 -3.97 8.69
CA GLU A 259 25.28 -3.73 7.54
C GLU A 259 24.22 -2.69 7.92
N PRO A 260 23.90 -1.75 7.01
CA PRO A 260 22.92 -0.71 7.27
C PRO A 260 21.54 -1.29 7.60
N GLY A 261 21.16 -2.42 6.99
CA GLY A 261 19.91 -3.13 7.33
C GLY A 261 19.83 -3.53 8.82
N TYR A 262 20.93 -3.97 9.43
CA TYR A 262 20.94 -4.25 10.87
C TYR A 262 20.77 -2.98 11.70
N GLN A 263 21.50 -1.93 11.35
CA GLN A 263 21.48 -0.65 12.08
C GLN A 263 20.09 -0.02 12.03
N HIS A 264 19.46 -0.07 10.86
CA HIS A 264 18.10 0.39 10.63
C HIS A 264 17.10 -0.39 11.50
N MET A 265 17.18 -1.72 11.53
CA MET A 265 16.33 -2.55 12.41
C MET A 265 16.56 -2.25 13.90
N GLU A 266 17.81 -2.03 14.32
CA GLU A 266 18.11 -1.68 15.71
C GLU A 266 17.55 -0.29 16.08
N TRP A 267 17.63 0.68 15.17
CA TRP A 267 16.97 1.97 15.32
C TRP A 267 15.45 1.83 15.44
N LEU A 268 14.82 1.07 14.53
CA LEU A 268 13.37 0.83 14.53
C LEU A 268 12.91 0.22 15.87
N ARG A 269 13.65 -0.77 16.36
CA ARG A 269 13.41 -1.41 17.67
C ARG A 269 13.46 -0.40 18.82
N ILE A 270 14.37 0.58 18.76
CA ILE A 270 14.49 1.63 19.77
C ILE A 270 13.33 2.61 19.66
N GLN A 271 12.99 3.09 18.46
CA GLN A 271 11.88 4.03 18.27
C GLN A 271 10.55 3.45 18.72
N LEU A 272 10.23 2.21 18.32
CA LEU A 272 8.99 1.54 18.74
C LEU A 272 8.94 1.35 20.26
N GLN A 273 10.07 1.06 20.91
CA GLN A 273 10.14 0.97 22.36
C GLN A 273 9.90 2.33 23.04
N LEU A 274 10.49 3.42 22.52
CA LEU A 274 10.25 4.77 23.04
C LEU A 274 8.79 5.20 22.86
N LEU A 275 8.18 4.89 21.71
CA LEU A 275 6.76 5.16 21.47
C LEU A 275 5.87 4.38 22.44
N ARG A 276 6.18 3.10 22.70
CA ARG A 276 5.49 2.30 23.72
C ARG A 276 5.58 2.95 25.10
N GLU A 277 6.78 3.35 25.52
CA GLU A 277 7.03 3.96 26.84
C GLU A 277 6.29 5.29 27.00
N ARG A 278 6.13 6.05 25.90
CA ARG A 278 5.33 7.28 25.84
C ARG A 278 3.83 7.04 25.67
N GLY A 279 3.39 5.80 25.50
CA GLY A 279 1.98 5.46 25.23
C GLY A 279 1.50 5.87 23.83
N MET A 280 2.41 6.18 22.91
CA MET A 280 2.13 6.56 21.53
C MET A 280 1.95 5.35 20.62
N LYS A 281 1.41 5.61 19.43
CA LYS A 281 1.21 4.63 18.36
C LYS A 281 2.07 4.95 17.14
N ALA A 282 2.27 3.94 16.28
CA ALA A 282 3.12 4.05 15.10
C ALA A 282 2.42 3.55 13.83
N ILE A 283 2.54 4.30 12.74
CA ILE A 283 2.37 3.79 11.37
C ILE A 283 3.76 3.46 10.83
N LEU A 284 3.95 2.29 10.25
CA LEU A 284 5.16 1.98 9.48
C LEU A 284 4.90 2.27 8.01
N MET A 285 5.84 2.94 7.35
CA MET A 285 5.78 3.15 5.90
C MET A 285 7.14 2.84 5.26
N GLY A 286 7.11 2.49 3.99
CA GLY A 286 8.29 2.34 3.14
C GLY A 286 7.88 2.30 1.67
N HIS A 287 8.83 2.09 0.77
CA HIS A 287 8.50 2.01 -0.65
C HIS A 287 8.30 0.55 -1.09
N VAL A 288 9.37 -0.25 -1.08
CA VAL A 288 9.35 -1.68 -1.45
C VAL A 288 8.66 -2.48 -0.35
N PRO A 289 7.52 -3.14 -0.62
CA PRO A 289 6.80 -3.91 0.39
C PRO A 289 7.54 -5.22 0.76
N PRO A 290 7.33 -5.75 1.97
CA PRO A 290 7.86 -7.05 2.41
C PRO A 290 7.09 -8.23 1.79
N ALA A 291 7.00 -8.29 0.45
CA ALA A 291 6.39 -9.41 -0.25
C ALA A 291 7.25 -10.67 -0.10
N ARG A 292 6.61 -11.78 0.29
CA ARG A 292 7.24 -13.06 0.57
C ARG A 292 6.31 -14.22 0.20
N VAL A 293 6.36 -14.60 -1.08
CA VAL A 293 5.67 -15.76 -1.68
C VAL A 293 6.65 -16.45 -2.63
N ASP A 294 6.33 -17.65 -3.10
CA ASP A 294 7.24 -18.47 -3.92
C ASP A 294 7.72 -17.76 -5.19
N SER A 295 6.86 -17.00 -5.87
CA SER A 295 7.25 -16.18 -7.02
C SER A 295 7.94 -14.87 -6.64
N LYS A 296 7.93 -14.40 -5.39
CA LYS A 296 8.46 -13.07 -5.06
C LYS A 296 8.93 -12.95 -3.62
N GLU A 297 10.23 -12.74 -3.45
CA GLU A 297 10.88 -12.33 -2.21
C GLU A 297 11.48 -10.94 -2.37
N SER A 298 10.75 -9.92 -1.93
CA SER A 298 11.20 -8.53 -2.08
C SER A 298 12.26 -8.15 -1.06
N TRP A 299 12.26 -8.71 0.14
CA TRP A 299 13.27 -8.37 1.14
C TRP A 299 14.18 -9.54 1.41
N ASP A 300 15.46 -9.29 1.71
CA ASP A 300 16.34 -10.31 2.26
C ASP A 300 15.69 -10.97 3.48
N GLU A 301 15.66 -12.30 3.49
CA GLU A 301 15.01 -13.10 4.54
C GLU A 301 15.43 -12.67 5.96
N THR A 302 16.68 -12.26 6.19
CA THR A 302 17.14 -11.83 7.52
C THR A 302 16.50 -10.50 7.94
N CYS A 303 16.15 -9.64 6.98
CA CYS A 303 15.39 -8.41 7.20
C CYS A 303 13.93 -8.71 7.46
N TRP A 304 13.29 -9.53 6.62
CA TRP A 304 11.89 -9.94 6.81
C TRP A 304 11.66 -10.59 8.19
N GLN A 305 12.52 -11.54 8.58
CA GLN A 305 12.46 -12.23 9.87
C GLN A 305 12.52 -11.27 11.07
N LYS A 306 13.37 -10.25 11.02
CA LYS A 306 13.43 -9.21 12.07
C LYS A 306 12.20 -8.32 12.07
N TYR A 307 11.77 -7.89 10.88
CA TYR A 307 10.60 -7.04 10.71
C TYR A 307 9.34 -7.71 11.26
N ALA A 308 9.03 -8.93 10.82
CA ALA A 308 7.89 -9.71 11.29
C ALA A 308 7.96 -9.97 12.82
N LEU A 309 9.17 -10.24 13.35
CA LEU A 309 9.36 -10.36 14.79
C LEU A 309 9.03 -9.05 15.51
N PHE A 310 9.44 -7.89 14.99
CA PHE A 310 9.16 -6.60 15.60
C PHE A 310 7.69 -6.23 15.49
N GLU A 311 7.02 -6.50 14.37
CA GLU A 311 5.56 -6.36 14.25
C GLU A 311 4.84 -7.18 15.32
N ARG A 312 5.23 -8.45 15.50
CA ARG A 312 4.67 -9.30 16.56
C ARG A 312 4.90 -8.73 17.95
N GLN A 313 6.13 -8.28 18.22
CA GLN A 313 6.48 -7.79 19.56
C GLN A 313 5.91 -6.41 19.85
N PHE A 314 5.64 -5.57 18.85
CA PHE A 314 5.10 -4.21 18.99
C PHE A 314 3.66 -4.06 18.47
N ARG A 315 2.90 -5.15 18.44
CA ARG A 315 1.49 -5.18 18.02
C ARG A 315 0.52 -4.33 18.86
N ASP A 316 0.96 -3.88 20.03
CA ASP A 316 0.30 -2.88 20.88
C ASP A 316 0.54 -1.43 20.43
N VAL A 317 1.57 -1.18 19.64
CA VAL A 317 2.04 0.14 19.17
C VAL A 317 1.69 0.37 17.71
N ILE A 318 1.96 -0.62 16.85
CA ILE A 318 1.82 -0.49 15.39
C ILE A 318 0.33 -0.54 15.01
N VAL A 319 -0.14 0.48 14.28
CA VAL A 319 -1.55 0.61 13.86
C VAL A 319 -1.80 0.16 12.41
N GLY A 320 -0.75 0.11 11.59
CA GLY A 320 -0.82 -0.34 10.21
C GLY A 320 0.48 -0.09 9.44
N ASN A 321 0.59 -0.71 8.28
CA ASN A 321 1.78 -0.66 7.42
C ASN A 321 1.41 -0.29 5.98
N LEU A 322 2.10 0.70 5.39
CA LEU A 322 1.77 1.30 4.08
C LEU A 322 2.98 1.32 3.14
N TYR A 323 2.83 0.78 1.92
CA TYR A 323 3.88 0.67 0.91
C TYR A 323 3.36 0.97 -0.51
N GLY A 324 4.28 1.12 -1.47
CA GLY A 324 4.00 1.37 -2.90
C GLY A 324 4.71 0.37 -3.81
N HIS A 325 5.43 0.85 -4.81
CA HIS A 325 6.37 0.09 -5.68
C HIS A 325 5.74 -0.87 -6.69
N MET A 326 4.71 -1.64 -6.29
CA MET A 326 4.17 -2.70 -7.15
C MET A 326 3.14 -2.22 -8.17
N ASN A 327 2.72 -0.95 -8.08
CA ASN A 327 1.71 -0.29 -8.93
C ASN A 327 0.31 -0.95 -8.97
N ILE A 328 0.11 -2.08 -8.28
CA ILE A 328 -1.17 -2.79 -8.14
C ILE A 328 -1.76 -2.68 -6.72
N ASP A 329 -3.08 -2.60 -6.64
CA ASP A 329 -3.81 -2.53 -5.35
C ASP A 329 -3.94 -3.89 -4.68
N HIS A 330 -3.25 -4.08 -3.55
CA HIS A 330 -3.44 -5.30 -2.77
C HIS A 330 -3.02 -5.11 -1.31
N PHE A 331 -3.19 -6.20 -0.56
CA PHE A 331 -2.66 -6.33 0.78
C PHE A 331 -1.99 -7.69 0.91
N MET A 332 -1.15 -7.85 1.93
CA MET A 332 -0.55 -9.13 2.28
C MET A 332 -0.57 -9.33 3.79
N LEU A 333 -0.48 -10.58 4.22
CA LEU A 333 -0.49 -10.97 5.63
C LEU A 333 0.90 -11.49 6.01
N GLN A 334 1.53 -10.83 6.97
CA GLN A 334 2.78 -11.31 7.55
C GLN A 334 2.45 -12.37 8.59
N ASP A 335 2.80 -13.64 8.31
CA ASP A 335 2.51 -14.76 9.20
C ASP A 335 3.66 -14.98 10.20
N PHE A 336 3.40 -14.72 11.48
CA PHE A 336 4.40 -14.85 12.53
C PHE A 336 4.77 -16.29 12.87
N GLU A 337 4.03 -17.31 12.39
CA GLU A 337 4.47 -18.71 12.50
C GLU A 337 5.64 -19.03 11.57
N SER A 338 5.87 -18.23 10.53
CA SER A 338 7.02 -18.36 9.63
C SER A 338 8.32 -17.76 10.21
N ILE A 339 8.27 -17.18 11.42
CA ILE A 339 9.46 -16.69 12.11
C ILE A 339 10.29 -17.88 12.58
N GLU A 340 11.57 -17.92 12.21
CA GLU A 340 12.47 -19.00 12.62
C GLU A 340 12.71 -18.99 14.13
N LYS A 341 12.77 -20.19 14.74
CA LYS A 341 13.08 -20.35 16.17
C LYS A 341 14.39 -19.68 16.58
N ASP A 342 15.39 -19.67 15.70
CA ASP A 342 16.64 -18.96 15.98
C ASP A 342 16.43 -17.45 16.09
N THR A 343 15.68 -16.87 15.14
CA THR A 343 15.28 -15.46 15.15
C THR A 343 14.52 -15.10 16.42
N GLU A 344 13.57 -15.94 16.84
CA GLU A 344 12.84 -15.75 18.11
C GLU A 344 13.78 -15.70 19.33
N ASN A 345 14.86 -16.48 19.29
CA ASN A 345 15.88 -16.52 20.33
C ASN A 345 16.99 -15.46 20.17
N GLY A 346 16.80 -14.49 19.26
CA GLY A 346 17.75 -13.40 19.02
C GLY A 346 19.02 -13.85 18.32
N ARG A 347 18.95 -14.89 17.50
CA ARG A 347 20.07 -15.44 16.73
C ARG A 347 19.68 -15.53 15.25
N MET A 348 20.56 -15.10 14.36
CA MET A 348 20.25 -15.08 12.93
C MET A 348 21.49 -15.45 12.13
N GLY A 349 21.35 -16.38 11.18
CA GLY A 349 22.41 -16.65 10.22
C GLY A 349 22.67 -15.43 9.34
N ALA A 350 23.89 -15.29 8.80
CA ALA A 350 23.98 -14.55 7.54
C ALA A 350 23.12 -15.31 6.52
N ALA A 351 22.45 -14.58 5.62
CA ALA A 351 21.70 -15.19 4.53
C ALA A 351 22.56 -16.30 3.91
N SER A 352 22.13 -17.56 4.03
CA SER A 352 22.50 -18.52 3.01
C SER A 352 21.81 -17.99 1.78
N HIS A 353 22.58 -17.51 0.81
CA HIS A 353 22.05 -17.39 -0.54
C HIS A 353 21.31 -18.69 -0.78
N SER A 354 19.96 -18.65 -0.84
CA SER A 354 19.23 -19.70 -1.51
C SER A 354 19.99 -19.83 -2.82
N ALA A 355 20.49 -21.03 -3.11
CA ALA A 355 21.15 -21.27 -4.37
C ALA A 355 20.22 -20.67 -5.41
N THR A 356 20.69 -19.64 -6.10
CA THR A 356 20.09 -19.14 -7.32
C THR A 356 19.80 -20.40 -8.12
N LEU A 357 18.54 -20.83 -8.10
CA LEU A 357 18.06 -21.84 -9.02
C LEU A 357 18.34 -21.18 -10.37
N GLU A 358 19.30 -21.74 -11.10
CA GLU A 358 19.50 -21.44 -12.51
C GLU A 358 18.13 -21.59 -13.18
N GLY A 359 17.44 -20.46 -13.39
CA GLY A 359 16.06 -20.43 -13.89
C GLY A 359 15.10 -19.43 -13.24
N GLU A 360 15.46 -18.69 -12.19
CA GLU A 360 14.60 -17.58 -11.72
C GLU A 360 14.62 -16.43 -12.73
N ILE A 361 13.49 -16.29 -13.44
CA ILE A 361 13.12 -15.15 -14.26
C ILE A 361 13.22 -13.90 -13.36
N GLY A 362 14.06 -12.92 -13.74
CA GLY A 362 14.21 -11.67 -13.02
C GLY A 362 12.86 -10.98 -12.86
N LEU A 363 12.31 -10.97 -11.64
CA LEU A 363 10.98 -10.43 -11.34
C LEU A 363 10.88 -8.90 -11.40
N PHE A 364 11.98 -8.24 -11.72
CA PHE A 364 12.11 -6.81 -11.99
C PHE A 364 13.32 -6.63 -12.91
N GLU A 365 13.15 -6.76 -14.22
CA GLU A 365 14.12 -6.19 -15.15
C GLU A 365 13.66 -4.75 -15.41
N GLU A 366 14.45 -3.77 -14.96
CA GLU A 366 14.23 -2.31 -15.11
C GLU A 366 13.13 -1.64 -14.25
N GLY A 367 12.65 -2.31 -13.20
CA GLY A 367 11.80 -1.69 -12.18
C GLY A 367 10.30 -1.69 -12.47
N GLU A 368 9.87 -2.24 -13.61
CA GLU A 368 8.45 -2.43 -13.91
C GLU A 368 7.96 -3.83 -13.50
N VAL A 369 6.78 -3.89 -12.87
CA VAL A 369 6.07 -5.17 -12.67
C VAL A 369 5.32 -5.50 -13.95
N THR A 370 5.83 -6.44 -14.74
CA THR A 370 5.11 -6.93 -15.93
C THR A 370 3.80 -7.62 -15.54
N VAL A 371 2.80 -7.61 -16.43
CA VAL A 371 1.49 -8.25 -16.15
C VAL A 371 1.64 -9.74 -15.84
N ALA A 372 2.54 -10.44 -16.53
CA ALA A 372 2.84 -11.84 -16.24
C ALA A 372 3.39 -12.01 -14.82
N SER A 373 4.34 -11.16 -14.41
CA SER A 373 4.89 -11.16 -13.05
C SER A 373 3.84 -10.83 -11.97
N ALA A 374 2.98 -9.84 -12.23
CA ALA A 374 1.87 -9.49 -11.33
C ALA A 374 0.86 -10.64 -11.21
N THR A 375 0.60 -11.35 -12.30
CA THR A 375 -0.33 -12.49 -12.34
C THR A 375 0.16 -13.63 -11.47
N ASP A 376 1.41 -14.07 -11.68
CA ASP A 376 2.03 -15.15 -10.90
C ASP A 376 2.10 -14.79 -9.41
N TYR A 377 2.47 -13.54 -9.12
CA TYR A 377 2.50 -13.01 -7.76
C TYR A 377 1.14 -13.10 -7.07
N LEU A 378 0.06 -12.59 -7.70
CA LEU A 378 -1.28 -12.60 -7.11
C LEU A 378 -1.83 -14.03 -6.96
N LEU A 379 -1.51 -14.94 -7.88
CA LEU A 379 -1.88 -16.35 -7.77
C LEU A 379 -1.20 -17.03 -6.58
N ASN A 380 0.11 -16.84 -6.39
CA ASN A 380 0.81 -17.38 -5.21
C ASN A 380 0.36 -16.70 -3.91
N LEU A 381 0.04 -15.41 -3.93
CA LEU A 381 -0.54 -14.72 -2.79
C LEU A 381 -1.89 -15.33 -2.38
N ARG A 382 -2.74 -15.66 -3.36
CA ARG A 382 -4.00 -16.38 -3.11
C ARG A 382 -3.76 -17.78 -2.57
N GLU A 383 -2.75 -18.48 -3.05
CA GLU A 383 -2.37 -19.80 -2.54
C GLU A 383 -1.88 -19.72 -1.09
N ALA A 384 -1.07 -18.72 -0.75
CA ALA A 384 -0.67 -18.44 0.63
C ALA A 384 -1.89 -18.20 1.53
N TRP A 385 -2.89 -17.44 1.06
CA TRP A 385 -4.16 -17.25 1.78
C TRP A 385 -4.98 -18.53 1.92
N ALA A 386 -4.86 -19.46 0.97
CA ALA A 386 -5.52 -20.77 1.05
C ALA A 386 -4.95 -21.65 2.19
N GLN A 387 -3.74 -21.37 2.68
CA GLN A 387 -3.13 -22.06 3.81
C GLN A 387 -3.55 -21.52 5.19
N ILE A 388 -4.15 -20.33 5.25
CA ILE A 388 -4.63 -19.75 6.52
C ILE A 388 -5.69 -20.69 7.16
N PRO A 389 -5.72 -20.88 8.49
CA PRO A 389 -6.71 -21.72 9.15
C PRO A 389 -8.15 -21.37 8.77
N ALA A 390 -9.00 -22.38 8.56
CA ALA A 390 -10.43 -22.20 8.27
C ALA A 390 -11.27 -22.23 9.56
N PRO A 391 -12.31 -21.39 9.69
CA PRO A 391 -13.29 -21.54 10.75
C PRO A 391 -14.07 -22.87 10.55
N PRO A 392 -14.58 -23.49 11.62
CA PRO A 392 -15.42 -24.68 11.50
C PRO A 392 -16.69 -24.36 10.69
N ALA A 393 -17.07 -25.26 9.77
CA ALA A 393 -18.20 -25.06 8.87
C ALA A 393 -19.52 -24.87 9.64
N LYS A 394 -20.17 -23.70 9.52
CA LYS A 394 -21.49 -23.45 10.13
C LYS A 394 -22.61 -24.03 9.26
N SER A 395 -23.51 -24.78 9.89
CA SER A 395 -24.91 -24.91 9.47
C SER A 395 -25.60 -23.54 9.57
N ASN A 396 -26.11 -23.05 8.44
CA ASN A 396 -27.12 -21.99 8.23
C ASN A 396 -26.91 -20.59 8.85
N MET A 397 -26.47 -19.68 7.97
CA MET A 397 -27.02 -18.35 7.69
C MET A 397 -27.96 -17.71 8.75
N LYS A 398 -27.36 -16.82 9.58
CA LYS A 398 -27.93 -15.67 10.34
C LYS A 398 -27.28 -15.45 11.73
N SER A 399 -25.98 -15.72 11.90
CA SER A 399 -25.22 -15.09 12.99
C SER A 399 -23.77 -14.77 12.60
N HIS A 400 -23.61 -13.62 11.95
CA HIS A 400 -22.31 -12.95 11.79
C HIS A 400 -22.10 -11.89 12.90
N THR A 401 -23.16 -11.59 13.66
CA THR A 401 -23.22 -10.70 14.84
C THR A 401 -22.78 -11.39 16.15
N ASP A 402 -22.93 -12.70 16.29
CA ASP A 402 -22.47 -13.47 17.49
C ASP A 402 -20.93 -13.55 17.63
N TYR A 403 -20.18 -13.03 16.67
CA TYR A 403 -18.72 -12.98 16.73
C TYR A 403 -18.17 -11.64 17.25
N ILE A 404 -19.03 -10.65 17.45
CA ILE A 404 -18.67 -9.25 17.75
C ILE A 404 -19.34 -8.75 19.04
N GLY A 405 -20.51 -9.25 19.43
CA GLY A 405 -21.23 -8.77 20.62
C GLY A 405 -21.29 -9.77 21.77
N GLU A 406 -20.36 -9.66 22.71
CA GLU A 406 -20.58 -10.03 24.12
C GLU A 406 -19.89 -8.96 24.99
N GLU A 407 -20.54 -7.81 25.11
CA GLU A 407 -20.40 -6.92 26.28
C GLU A 407 -21.81 -6.80 26.90
N GLU A 408 -22.01 -7.53 28.00
CA GLU A 408 -22.68 -7.13 29.25
C GLU A 408 -23.11 -8.39 30.02
N ASP A 409 -22.31 -8.73 31.03
CA ASP A 409 -22.68 -9.67 32.10
C ASP A 409 -23.78 -9.00 32.96
N GLN A 410 -25.02 -9.48 32.83
CA GLN A 410 -25.98 -9.69 33.93
C GLN A 410 -27.33 -10.18 33.40
N GLY A 411 -27.58 -11.49 33.55
CA GLY A 411 -28.92 -12.04 33.27
C GLY A 411 -28.97 -13.55 33.14
N ASN A 412 -28.53 -14.29 34.17
CA ASN A 412 -28.76 -15.73 34.25
C ASN A 412 -30.24 -16.05 34.02
N THR A 413 -30.58 -16.57 32.84
CA THR A 413 -31.92 -17.09 32.55
C THR A 413 -31.84 -18.55 32.15
N VAL A 414 -32.66 -19.33 32.84
CA VAL A 414 -32.91 -20.78 32.85
C VAL A 414 -32.82 -21.50 31.48
N TRP A 415 -32.93 -20.77 30.37
CA TRP A 415 -32.77 -21.28 29.01
C TRP A 415 -31.34 -21.74 28.67
N ASP A 416 -30.30 -21.08 29.20
CA ASP A 416 -28.90 -21.48 28.97
C ASP A 416 -28.50 -22.76 29.73
N TRP A 417 -29.13 -22.97 30.87
CA TRP A 417 -29.03 -24.23 31.60
C TRP A 417 -29.78 -25.35 30.87
N LEU A 418 -30.97 -25.09 30.32
CA LEU A 418 -31.74 -26.07 29.55
C LEU A 418 -31.06 -26.49 28.24
N THR A 419 -30.36 -25.58 27.56
CA THR A 419 -29.60 -25.89 26.33
C THR A 419 -28.32 -26.69 26.62
N SER A 420 -27.71 -26.49 27.79
CA SER A 420 -26.52 -27.25 28.23
C SER A 420 -26.80 -28.74 28.49
N ILE A 421 -28.06 -29.11 28.72
CA ILE A 421 -28.47 -30.48 29.07
C ILE A 421 -28.70 -31.35 27.82
N ILE A 422 -28.84 -30.79 26.61
CA ILE A 422 -29.40 -31.54 25.46
C ILE A 422 -28.43 -31.85 24.30
N SER A 423 -27.17 -31.38 24.22
CA SER A 423 -26.31 -31.90 23.13
C SER A 423 -24.78 -31.91 23.35
N LYS A 424 -24.18 -33.12 23.22
CA LYS A 424 -22.73 -33.33 22.96
C LYS A 424 -22.21 -32.45 21.82
N SER A 425 -23.05 -32.19 20.81
CA SER A 425 -22.78 -31.34 19.66
C SER A 425 -22.42 -29.89 19.98
N SER A 426 -22.91 -29.31 21.09
CA SER A 426 -22.57 -27.92 21.48
C SER A 426 -21.15 -27.77 22.01
N LYS A 427 -20.68 -28.78 22.77
CA LYS A 427 -19.34 -28.81 23.36
C LYS A 427 -18.27 -28.99 22.28
N ASP A 428 -18.51 -29.88 21.32
CA ASP A 428 -17.60 -30.15 20.21
C ASP A 428 -17.42 -28.89 19.34
N ARG A 429 -18.51 -28.17 19.01
CA ARG A 429 -18.44 -26.88 18.28
C ARG A 429 -17.68 -25.79 19.04
N LYS A 430 -17.85 -25.72 20.36
CA LYS A 430 -17.11 -24.76 21.20
C LYS A 430 -15.61 -25.08 21.21
N GLU A 431 -15.27 -26.36 21.23
CA GLU A 431 -13.88 -26.82 21.16
C GLU A 431 -13.25 -26.56 19.79
N GLU A 432 -13.96 -26.82 18.69
CA GLU A 432 -13.52 -26.49 17.33
C GLU A 432 -13.31 -24.98 17.15
N ARG A 433 -14.24 -24.15 17.66
CA ARG A 433 -14.08 -22.68 17.66
C ARG A 433 -12.84 -22.26 18.44
N LYS A 434 -12.60 -22.85 19.61
CA LYS A 434 -11.42 -22.57 20.43
C LYS A 434 -10.13 -22.95 19.67
N LYS A 435 -10.08 -24.14 19.06
CA LYS A 435 -8.95 -24.60 18.24
C LYS A 435 -8.68 -23.68 17.05
N TYR A 436 -9.73 -23.22 16.37
CA TYR A 436 -9.60 -22.26 15.27
C TYR A 436 -9.01 -20.93 15.75
N LEU A 437 -9.57 -20.36 16.83
CA LEU A 437 -9.07 -19.10 17.40
C LEU A 437 -7.61 -19.25 17.85
N GLU A 438 -7.24 -20.36 18.47
CA GLU A 438 -5.83 -20.63 18.82
C GLU A 438 -4.91 -20.64 17.59
N LYS A 439 -5.32 -21.27 16.48
CA LYS A 439 -4.53 -21.34 15.24
C LYS A 439 -4.27 -20.00 14.56
N ILE A 440 -5.19 -19.04 14.72
CA ILE A 440 -5.01 -17.69 14.16
C ILE A 440 -4.36 -16.72 15.17
N GLY A 441 -3.94 -17.19 16.34
CA GLY A 441 -3.33 -16.32 17.36
C GLY A 441 -4.35 -15.58 18.23
N GLY A 442 -5.50 -16.18 18.50
CA GLY A 442 -6.54 -15.67 19.40
C GLY A 442 -7.71 -14.97 18.70
N ARG A 443 -8.57 -14.33 19.50
CA ARG A 443 -9.82 -13.69 19.01
C ARG A 443 -9.60 -12.53 18.04
N TYR A 444 -8.39 -11.98 17.99
CA TYR A 444 -8.01 -10.82 17.18
C TYR A 444 -7.07 -11.16 16.02
N ALA A 445 -6.79 -12.45 15.81
CA ALA A 445 -5.86 -12.92 14.80
C ALA A 445 -4.40 -12.42 14.98
N GLU A 446 -3.89 -12.36 16.22
CA GLU A 446 -2.56 -11.79 16.56
C GLU A 446 -1.36 -12.58 16.00
N ARG A 447 -1.60 -13.69 15.28
CA ARG A 447 -0.60 -14.39 14.47
C ARG A 447 -0.18 -13.60 13.24
N TYR A 448 -1.01 -12.67 12.78
CA TYR A 448 -0.79 -11.96 11.53
C TYR A 448 -0.56 -10.46 11.76
N ALA A 449 0.15 -9.83 10.83
CA ALA A 449 0.07 -8.38 10.59
C ALA A 449 -0.37 -8.12 9.15
N VAL A 450 -0.99 -6.96 8.91
CA VAL A 450 -1.48 -6.56 7.58
C VAL A 450 -0.52 -5.53 7.00
N THR A 451 -0.14 -5.74 5.75
CA THR A 451 0.64 -4.81 4.95
C THR A 451 -0.21 -4.38 3.77
N HIS A 452 -0.41 -3.08 3.59
CA HIS A 452 -1.12 -2.52 2.46
C HIS A 452 -0.15 -2.02 1.41
N VAL A 453 -0.43 -2.34 0.14
CA VAL A 453 0.29 -1.82 -1.01
C VAL A 453 -0.68 -0.98 -1.83
N ALA A 454 -0.33 0.28 -2.06
CA ALA A 454 -1.16 1.17 -2.85
C ALA A 454 -0.83 1.04 -4.34
N PRO A 455 -1.83 1.15 -5.22
CA PRO A 455 -1.60 1.46 -6.63
C PRO A 455 -1.02 2.88 -6.77
N SER A 456 -0.52 3.19 -7.97
CA SER A 456 0.32 4.35 -8.23
C SER A 456 -0.38 5.49 -8.97
N ILE A 457 0.28 6.66 -9.04
CA ILE A 457 -0.11 7.76 -9.94
C ILE A 457 0.41 7.51 -11.37
N VAL A 458 1.57 6.86 -11.52
CA VAL A 458 2.10 6.50 -12.84
C VAL A 458 1.08 5.69 -13.66
N PRO A 459 0.86 6.01 -14.95
CA PRO A 459 -0.22 5.44 -15.74
C PRO A 459 0.04 4.00 -16.24
N ASN A 460 0.81 3.19 -15.52
CA ASN A 460 0.90 1.74 -15.76
C ASN A 460 -0.48 1.08 -15.63
N TYR A 461 -1.34 1.64 -14.78
CA TYR A 461 -2.79 1.41 -14.77
C TYR A 461 -3.51 2.77 -14.78
N PHE A 462 -4.70 2.86 -14.20
CA PHE A 462 -5.28 4.18 -13.96
C PHE A 462 -4.60 4.85 -12.76
N PRO A 463 -4.22 6.13 -12.84
CA PRO A 463 -3.66 6.87 -11.72
C PRO A 463 -4.59 6.82 -10.51
N THR A 464 -4.05 6.68 -9.32
CA THR A 464 -4.83 6.42 -8.10
C THR A 464 -4.32 7.15 -6.86
N LEU A 465 -5.21 7.33 -5.89
CA LEU A 465 -4.87 7.78 -4.55
C LEU A 465 -5.79 7.13 -3.51
N ARG A 466 -5.32 7.02 -2.27
CA ARG A 466 -6.05 6.36 -1.19
C ARG A 466 -6.26 7.29 -0.01
N ILE A 467 -7.50 7.37 0.47
CA ILE A 467 -7.84 8.11 1.69
C ILE A 467 -8.22 7.11 2.77
N ILE A 468 -7.53 7.17 3.91
CA ILE A 468 -7.77 6.29 5.04
C ILE A 468 -8.43 7.09 6.16
N GLU A 469 -9.52 6.55 6.70
CA GLU A 469 -10.22 7.08 7.87
C GLU A 469 -9.84 6.29 9.11
N TYR A 470 -9.72 6.99 10.25
CA TYR A 470 -9.35 6.40 11.52
C TYR A 470 -10.15 6.99 12.68
N ASN A 471 -10.29 6.18 13.73
CA ASN A 471 -11.07 6.54 14.91
C ASN A 471 -10.38 7.63 15.73
N ILE A 472 -11.01 8.80 15.86
CA ILE A 472 -10.53 9.93 16.67
C ILE A 472 -11.21 10.04 18.05
N THR A 473 -11.88 8.97 18.51
CA THR A 473 -12.58 8.96 19.81
C THR A 473 -11.63 9.41 20.93
N GLY A 474 -11.98 10.48 21.63
CA GLY A 474 -11.16 11.08 22.70
C GLY A 474 -10.08 12.06 22.23
N LEU A 475 -9.98 12.33 20.92
CA LEU A 475 -9.05 13.29 20.31
C LEU A 475 -9.78 14.42 19.53
N GLU A 476 -11.10 14.52 19.63
CA GLU A 476 -11.94 15.41 18.80
C GLU A 476 -11.71 16.90 19.08
N GLN A 477 -11.24 17.23 20.28
CA GLN A 477 -10.90 18.59 20.69
C GLN A 477 -9.39 18.82 20.75
N LEU A 478 -8.58 17.87 20.27
CA LEU A 478 -7.13 18.04 20.20
C LEU A 478 -6.83 19.14 19.17
N ASP A 479 -6.21 20.21 19.65
CA ASP A 479 -5.68 21.26 18.78
C ASP A 479 -4.35 20.78 18.22
N VAL A 480 -4.32 20.57 16.90
CA VAL A 480 -3.11 20.15 16.18
C VAL A 480 -2.41 21.32 15.50
N SER A 481 -2.80 22.56 15.80
CA SER A 481 -2.11 23.75 15.32
C SER A 481 -0.69 23.81 15.87
N SER A 482 0.28 23.50 15.01
CA SER A 482 1.73 23.67 15.16
C SER A 482 2.23 23.74 16.61
N SER A 483 2.07 22.66 17.38
CA SER A 483 2.66 22.57 18.71
C SER A 483 3.99 21.83 18.66
N SER A 484 5.05 22.65 18.60
CA SER A 484 6.41 22.34 18.99
C SER A 484 6.49 21.53 20.29
N SER A 485 7.09 20.35 20.23
CA SER A 485 7.95 19.87 21.31
C SER A 485 9.39 19.97 20.82
N SER A 486 9.99 21.16 20.99
CA SER A 486 11.45 21.29 20.92
C SER A 486 12.04 20.49 22.09
N PRO A 487 12.85 19.44 21.86
CA PRO A 487 13.87 19.10 22.83
C PRO A 487 14.88 20.27 22.83
N LEU A 488 15.45 20.58 24.00
CA LEU A 488 16.51 21.58 24.17
C LEU A 488 17.51 21.50 23.01
N ALA A 489 17.64 22.60 22.26
CA ALA A 489 18.65 22.73 21.22
C ALA A 489 20.03 22.51 21.84
N VAL A 490 20.67 21.41 21.47
CA VAL A 490 22.11 21.26 21.62
C VAL A 490 22.68 21.80 20.33
N ASP A 491 23.27 22.99 20.41
CA ASP A 491 24.00 23.62 19.31
C ASP A 491 25.20 22.73 18.96
N ALA A 492 25.00 21.87 17.97
CA ALA A 492 26.06 21.08 17.36
C ALA A 492 26.32 21.71 15.99
N SER A 493 27.33 22.56 15.92
CA SER A 493 27.93 22.99 14.66
C SER A 493 28.43 21.75 13.93
N VAL A 494 27.65 21.25 12.98
CA VAL A 494 28.05 20.15 12.08
C VAL A 494 28.87 20.77 10.97
N GLU A 495 30.17 20.47 10.93
CA GLU A 495 30.99 20.65 9.73
C GLU A 495 30.37 19.80 8.61
N GLN A 496 29.57 20.43 7.76
CA GLN A 496 29.16 19.83 6.49
C GLN A 496 30.41 19.68 5.62
N MET A 497 30.69 18.46 5.15
CA MET A 497 31.59 18.32 4.01
C MET A 497 30.98 19.13 2.85
N PRO A 498 31.73 20.05 2.22
CA PRO A 498 31.18 20.84 1.14
C PRO A 498 31.02 19.93 -0.08
N ILE A 499 29.79 19.45 -0.29
CA ILE A 499 29.37 18.87 -1.56
C ILE A 499 28.97 20.04 -2.46
N THR A 500 29.61 20.14 -3.61
CA THR A 500 29.38 21.19 -4.60
C THR A 500 28.39 20.70 -5.65
N ALA A 501 27.67 21.62 -6.32
CA ALA A 501 26.71 21.25 -7.35
C ALA A 501 27.32 20.39 -8.48
N THR A 502 28.62 20.54 -8.73
CA THR A 502 29.39 19.77 -9.73
C THR A 502 29.54 18.29 -9.38
N ASP A 503 29.32 17.87 -8.13
CA ASP A 503 29.49 16.47 -7.70
C ASP A 503 28.41 15.51 -8.26
N TYR A 504 27.35 16.08 -8.86
CA TYR A 504 26.24 15.36 -9.49
C TYR A 504 26.24 15.46 -11.04
N GLU A 505 27.25 16.11 -11.64
CA GLU A 505 27.32 16.31 -13.09
C GLU A 505 28.00 15.15 -13.85
N ASP A 506 28.87 14.36 -13.20
CA ASP A 506 29.57 13.22 -13.80
C ASP A 506 28.98 11.87 -13.34
N ASP A 507 27.96 11.41 -14.07
CA ASP A 507 27.29 10.12 -13.82
C ASP A 507 28.21 8.92 -14.13
N GLU A 508 29.05 9.00 -15.16
CA GLU A 508 29.95 7.91 -15.54
C GLU A 508 31.00 7.62 -14.46
N GLU A 509 31.63 8.66 -13.91
CA GLU A 509 32.59 8.52 -12.82
C GLU A 509 31.92 7.87 -11.60
N TYR A 510 30.71 8.31 -11.28
CA TYR A 510 29.97 7.78 -10.14
C TYR A 510 29.61 6.29 -10.31
N LEU A 511 29.10 5.90 -11.48
CA LEU A 511 28.80 4.49 -11.77
C LEU A 511 30.07 3.62 -11.69
N ARG A 512 31.20 4.10 -12.22
CA ARG A 512 32.49 3.39 -12.10
C ARG A 512 32.92 3.25 -10.64
N HIS A 513 32.76 4.28 -9.83
CA HIS A 513 33.05 4.21 -8.39
C HIS A 513 32.23 3.09 -7.72
N LEU A 514 30.93 3.04 -7.97
CA LEU A 514 30.04 2.02 -7.40
C LEU A 514 30.41 0.60 -7.85
N GLU A 515 30.72 0.40 -9.13
CA GLU A 515 31.20 -0.89 -9.62
C GLU A 515 32.47 -1.34 -8.87
N THR A 516 33.39 -0.42 -8.57
CA THR A 516 34.60 -0.77 -7.80
C THR A 516 34.27 -1.17 -6.36
N VAL A 517 33.33 -0.49 -5.72
CA VAL A 517 32.87 -0.81 -4.35
C VAL A 517 32.22 -2.19 -4.33
N GLN A 518 31.34 -2.46 -5.29
CA GLN A 518 30.64 -3.73 -5.41
C GLN A 518 31.61 -4.90 -5.69
N ARG A 519 32.59 -4.71 -6.58
CA ARG A 519 33.65 -5.70 -6.84
C ARG A 519 34.50 -6.00 -5.61
N LYS A 520 34.80 -4.99 -4.78
CA LYS A 520 35.52 -5.20 -3.50
C LYS A 520 34.67 -6.00 -2.52
N LYS A 521 33.35 -5.73 -2.44
CA LYS A 521 32.42 -6.48 -1.58
C LYS A 521 32.33 -7.95 -2.00
N ASN A 522 32.23 -8.21 -3.30
CA ASN A 522 32.14 -9.58 -3.84
C ASN A 522 33.44 -10.39 -3.63
N LYS A 523 34.63 -9.77 -3.70
CA LYS A 523 35.92 -10.43 -3.41
C LYS A 523 36.08 -10.90 -1.95
N GLY A 524 35.27 -10.40 -1.02
CA GLY A 524 35.27 -10.77 0.40
C GLY A 524 34.39 -11.99 0.76
N LYS A 525 33.54 -12.46 -0.16
CA LYS A 525 32.61 -13.59 0.06
C LYS A 525 33.31 -14.94 -0.17
N LYS A 526 34.23 -15.33 0.72
CA LYS A 526 34.69 -16.74 0.84
C LYS A 526 33.87 -17.45 1.90
N ASP A 527 33.48 -18.70 1.61
CA ASP A 527 32.74 -19.62 2.49
C ASP A 527 33.20 -19.56 3.94
N LYS A 528 32.50 -18.76 4.75
CA LYS A 528 32.67 -18.73 6.19
C LYS A 528 31.51 -19.50 6.80
N LYS A 529 31.85 -20.49 7.64
CA LYS A 529 30.94 -21.35 8.42
C LYS A 529 29.71 -20.59 8.91
N LYS A 530 28.57 -21.30 8.98
CA LYS A 530 27.24 -20.93 9.52
C LYS A 530 27.28 -20.19 10.87
N ARG A 531 27.81 -18.96 10.91
CA ARG A 531 27.96 -18.17 12.13
C ARG A 531 26.66 -17.39 12.34
N LYS A 532 25.92 -17.78 13.37
CA LYS A 532 24.74 -17.05 13.81
C LYS A 532 25.15 -15.80 14.60
N TYR A 533 24.66 -14.65 14.17
CA TYR A 533 24.83 -13.35 14.82
C TYR A 533 23.75 -13.16 15.88
N LYS A 534 24.10 -12.52 17.01
CA LYS A 534 23.15 -12.21 18.07
C LYS A 534 22.57 -10.81 17.88
N PHE A 535 21.28 -10.66 18.13
CA PHE A 535 20.60 -9.37 18.18
C PHE A 535 19.63 -9.32 19.36
N LYS A 536 19.21 -8.11 19.75
CA LYS A 536 18.31 -7.91 20.88
C LYS A 536 16.86 -8.10 20.43
N VAL A 537 16.17 -9.08 21.02
CA VAL A 537 14.73 -9.28 20.82
C VAL A 537 13.98 -8.33 21.76
N PRO A 538 13.10 -7.45 21.24
CA PRO A 538 12.27 -6.61 22.10
C PRO A 538 11.26 -7.45 22.88
N GLY A 539 10.90 -6.98 24.08
CA GLY A 539 9.81 -7.58 24.85
C GLY A 539 8.47 -7.33 24.16
N GLY A 540 7.59 -8.32 24.20
CA GLY A 540 6.21 -8.18 23.73
C GLY A 540 5.31 -7.43 24.71
N PRO A 541 4.08 -7.09 24.31
CA PRO A 541 3.08 -6.60 25.26
C PRO A 541 2.82 -7.64 26.37
N SER A 542 2.33 -7.16 27.52
CA SER A 542 1.87 -8.06 28.58
C SER A 542 0.83 -9.04 28.02
N LYS A 543 0.89 -10.31 28.46
CA LYS A 543 -0.11 -11.32 28.07
C LYS A 543 -1.54 -10.96 28.49
N THR A 544 -1.69 -10.03 29.44
CA THR A 544 -2.97 -9.51 29.93
C THR A 544 -3.39 -8.20 29.29
N ALA A 545 -2.51 -7.55 28.52
CA ALA A 545 -2.84 -6.30 27.86
C ALA A 545 -3.77 -6.57 26.65
N PRO A 546 -4.76 -5.70 26.39
CA PRO A 546 -5.50 -5.76 25.13
C PRO A 546 -4.53 -5.50 23.96
N PRO A 547 -4.82 -6.03 22.76
CA PRO A 547 -3.97 -5.79 21.61
C PRO A 547 -4.13 -4.34 21.11
N GLY A 548 -3.22 -3.91 20.23
CA GLY A 548 -3.19 -2.54 19.73
C GLY A 548 -4.31 -2.20 18.73
N PRO A 549 -4.34 -0.94 18.25
CA PRO A 549 -5.43 -0.43 17.41
C PRO A 549 -5.61 -1.16 16.07
N ALA A 550 -4.57 -1.81 15.55
CA ALA A 550 -4.67 -2.66 14.36
C ALA A 550 -5.53 -3.91 14.60
N TYR A 551 -5.65 -4.38 15.84
CA TYR A 551 -6.22 -5.69 16.17
C TYR A 551 -7.60 -5.60 16.84
N SER A 552 -7.79 -4.58 17.68
CA SER A 552 -9.05 -4.34 18.39
C SER A 552 -9.49 -2.89 18.20
N PRO A 553 -10.77 -2.63 17.88
CA PRO A 553 -11.29 -1.28 17.73
C PRO A 553 -11.06 -0.42 18.98
N GLN A 554 -10.36 0.70 18.79
CA GLN A 554 -10.07 1.72 19.79
C GLN A 554 -9.66 3.01 19.07
N THR A 555 -9.26 4.04 19.81
CA THR A 555 -8.69 5.27 19.22
C THR A 555 -7.49 4.92 18.31
N LEU A 556 -7.42 5.58 17.15
CA LEU A 556 -6.45 5.36 16.06
C LEU A 556 -6.64 4.07 15.25
N THR A 557 -7.64 3.22 15.54
CA THR A 557 -8.00 2.11 14.66
C THR A 557 -8.50 2.65 13.32
N TRP A 558 -7.97 2.13 12.22
CA TRP A 558 -8.48 2.46 10.89
C TRP A 558 -9.86 1.85 10.67
N THR A 559 -10.79 2.65 10.18
CA THR A 559 -12.20 2.27 10.07
C THR A 559 -12.63 2.04 8.63
N ARG A 560 -11.98 2.70 7.69
CA ARG A 560 -12.35 2.69 6.26
C ARG A 560 -11.17 3.17 5.44
N TYR A 561 -11.04 2.68 4.21
CA TYR A 561 -10.35 3.46 3.19
C TYR A 561 -11.19 3.51 1.92
N VAL A 562 -11.01 4.61 1.18
CA VAL A 562 -11.62 4.84 -0.12
C VAL A 562 -10.51 4.90 -1.14
N GLN A 563 -10.59 4.02 -2.14
CA GLN A 563 -9.66 4.00 -3.26
C GLN A 563 -10.23 4.86 -4.38
N TYR A 564 -9.47 5.85 -4.82
CA TYR A 564 -9.81 6.69 -5.95
C TYR A 564 -8.97 6.33 -7.17
N PHE A 565 -9.51 6.60 -8.36
CA PHE A 565 -8.82 6.44 -9.63
C PHE A 565 -9.23 7.53 -10.64
N ALA A 566 -8.33 7.87 -11.56
CA ALA A 566 -8.61 8.73 -12.70
C ALA A 566 -8.69 7.90 -13.99
N ASN A 567 -9.89 7.79 -14.57
CA ASN A 567 -10.11 7.03 -15.79
C ASN A 567 -9.56 7.79 -17.02
N LEU A 568 -8.26 7.63 -17.30
CA LEU A 568 -7.59 8.32 -18.40
C LEU A 568 -8.20 8.02 -19.77
N THR A 569 -8.75 6.82 -19.98
CA THR A 569 -9.46 6.48 -21.22
C THR A 569 -10.61 7.45 -21.49
N ARG A 570 -11.36 7.81 -20.43
CA ARG A 570 -12.46 8.78 -20.52
C ARG A 570 -11.95 10.21 -20.49
N ILE A 571 -10.98 10.52 -19.63
CA ILE A 571 -10.52 11.90 -19.41
C ILE A 571 -9.78 12.42 -20.64
N ASN A 572 -8.87 11.63 -21.24
CA ASN A 572 -8.11 12.06 -22.41
C ASN A 572 -9.02 12.35 -23.62
N ASN A 573 -10.07 11.54 -23.85
CA ASN A 573 -11.07 11.77 -24.92
C ASN A 573 -10.47 11.94 -26.34
N ASP A 574 -9.30 11.34 -26.56
CA ASP A 574 -8.46 11.64 -27.71
C ASP A 574 -8.81 10.82 -28.97
N PHE A 575 -9.56 9.72 -28.84
CA PHE A 575 -9.87 8.83 -29.95
C PHE A 575 -11.32 8.96 -30.41
N VAL A 576 -11.51 9.24 -31.70
CA VAL A 576 -12.83 9.27 -32.36
C VAL A 576 -12.96 8.13 -33.37
N ALA A 577 -14.17 7.61 -33.56
CA ALA A 577 -14.43 6.70 -34.67
C ALA A 577 -14.18 7.44 -36.00
N PRO A 578 -13.55 6.81 -37.00
CA PRO A 578 -13.34 7.46 -38.29
C PRO A 578 -14.70 7.80 -38.92
N ALA A 579 -14.81 9.00 -39.49
CA ALA A 579 -16.02 9.41 -40.21
C ALA A 579 -16.22 8.49 -41.42
N SER A 580 -17.30 7.71 -41.39
CA SER A 580 -17.64 6.74 -42.43
C SER A 580 -18.14 7.45 -43.70
N ASN A 581 -17.25 7.61 -44.68
CA ASN A 581 -17.68 7.68 -46.07
C ASN A 581 -17.94 6.25 -46.57
N VAL A 582 -19.23 5.92 -46.63
CA VAL A 582 -19.92 4.80 -47.28
C VAL A 582 -19.07 3.89 -48.19
N ILE A 583 -18.85 2.63 -47.78
CA ILE A 583 -19.22 1.43 -48.56
C ILE A 583 -19.72 0.37 -47.55
N LEU A 584 -20.97 -0.06 -47.70
CA LEU A 584 -21.55 -1.19 -47.00
C LEU A 584 -20.82 -2.47 -47.43
N VAL A 585 -19.86 -2.92 -46.63
CA VAL A 585 -19.45 -4.33 -46.59
C VAL A 585 -20.04 -4.90 -45.32
N GLN A 586 -20.86 -5.93 -45.47
CA GLN A 586 -21.51 -6.63 -44.38
C GLN A 586 -20.50 -7.01 -43.29
N ASP A 587 -20.83 -6.50 -42.12
CA ASP A 587 -20.47 -6.93 -40.78
C ASP A 587 -19.93 -8.37 -40.71
N ARG A 588 -18.63 -8.47 -40.45
CA ARG A 588 -18.07 -9.59 -39.71
C ARG A 588 -17.43 -8.99 -38.46
N SER A 589 -18.07 -9.26 -37.32
CA SER A 589 -17.51 -9.17 -35.97
C SER A 589 -15.98 -9.22 -35.98
N ALA A 590 -15.34 -8.09 -35.69
CA ALA A 590 -13.89 -7.95 -35.62
C ALA A 590 -13.29 -8.59 -34.35
N ASN A 591 -13.88 -9.70 -33.88
CA ASN A 591 -13.41 -10.48 -32.73
C ASN A 591 -12.93 -11.90 -33.10
N GLU A 592 -12.69 -12.20 -34.38
CA GLU A 592 -12.24 -13.54 -34.80
C GLU A 592 -10.71 -13.72 -34.90
N PHE A 593 -9.91 -12.70 -34.60
CA PHE A 593 -8.43 -12.80 -34.56
C PHE A 593 -7.77 -12.26 -33.28
N ALA A 594 -8.54 -11.99 -32.22
CA ALA A 594 -8.01 -11.59 -30.91
C ALA A 594 -7.66 -12.81 -30.02
N ALA A 595 -7.21 -13.91 -30.62
CA ALA A 595 -6.86 -15.14 -29.92
C ALA A 595 -5.34 -15.36 -29.93
N SER A 596 -4.58 -14.39 -29.41
CA SER A 596 -3.18 -14.61 -28.99
C SER A 596 -2.55 -13.41 -28.25
N THR A 597 -3.29 -12.41 -27.76
CA THR A 597 -2.67 -11.28 -27.05
C THR A 597 -3.43 -10.85 -25.81
N ILE A 598 -2.74 -10.71 -24.67
CA ILE A 598 -3.26 -10.19 -23.39
C ILE A 598 -2.49 -8.91 -23.04
N PHE A 599 -3.16 -7.77 -22.86
CA PHE A 599 -2.55 -6.42 -22.79
C PHE A 599 -1.61 -6.09 -23.95
N GLY A 600 -1.81 -6.75 -25.09
CA GLY A 600 -0.97 -6.56 -26.25
C GLY A 600 0.36 -7.31 -26.24
N LEU A 601 0.65 -8.12 -25.22
CA LEU A 601 1.71 -9.12 -25.19
C LEU A 601 1.26 -10.37 -25.94
N GLU A 602 2.11 -10.97 -26.78
CA GLU A 602 1.79 -12.23 -27.47
C GLU A 602 1.72 -13.38 -26.46
N VAL A 603 0.75 -14.28 -26.63
CA VAL A 603 0.55 -15.48 -25.82
C VAL A 603 0.91 -16.67 -26.68
N SER A 604 1.89 -17.44 -26.22
CA SER A 604 2.31 -18.66 -26.91
C SER A 604 1.20 -19.72 -26.89
N PRO A 605 1.21 -20.70 -27.80
CA PRO A 605 0.17 -21.74 -27.87
C PRO A 605 0.03 -22.61 -26.61
N ASP A 606 1.01 -22.60 -25.70
CA ASP A 606 1.00 -23.24 -24.38
C ASP A 606 0.48 -22.32 -23.24
N GLY A 607 0.01 -21.13 -23.56
CA GLY A 607 -0.59 -20.19 -22.60
C GLY A 607 0.42 -19.37 -21.81
N LYS A 608 1.68 -19.31 -22.24
CA LYS A 608 2.69 -18.42 -21.63
C LYS A 608 2.64 -17.07 -22.33
N ILE A 609 2.56 -16.01 -21.54
CA ILE A 609 2.70 -14.66 -22.05
C ILE A 609 4.17 -14.46 -22.44
N GLU A 610 4.46 -14.08 -23.67
CA GLU A 610 5.80 -13.68 -24.09
C GLU A 610 6.27 -12.51 -23.22
N GLN A 611 7.48 -12.64 -22.67
CA GLN A 611 8.11 -11.68 -21.77
C GLN A 611 8.61 -10.44 -22.54
N ASN A 612 7.76 -9.82 -23.35
CA ASN A 612 8.13 -8.55 -23.96
C ASN A 612 8.18 -7.49 -22.85
N ARG A 613 9.36 -6.88 -22.74
CA ARG A 613 9.85 -5.98 -21.67
C ARG A 613 9.02 -4.73 -21.45
N TRP A 614 8.05 -4.48 -22.32
CA TRP A 614 7.36 -3.23 -22.43
C TRP A 614 5.91 -3.46 -22.85
N ASN A 615 4.99 -2.75 -22.21
CA ASN A 615 3.58 -2.78 -22.57
C ASN A 615 3.24 -1.55 -23.43
N GLU A 616 2.84 -1.77 -24.68
CA GLU A 616 2.38 -0.69 -25.58
C GLU A 616 0.96 -0.19 -25.27
N GLY A 617 0.26 -0.92 -24.39
CA GLY A 617 -1.07 -0.63 -23.90
C GLY A 617 -2.20 -0.99 -24.85
N LYS A 618 -3.42 -0.89 -24.31
CA LYS A 618 -4.63 -1.33 -25.01
C LYS A 618 -4.93 -0.57 -26.31
N HIS A 619 -4.40 0.64 -26.48
CA HIS A 619 -4.62 1.47 -27.67
C HIS A 619 -3.62 1.22 -28.80
N LYS A 620 -2.81 0.14 -28.71
CA LYS A 620 -1.84 -0.23 -29.76
C LYS A 620 -2.49 -0.30 -31.15
N LYS A 621 -1.77 0.18 -32.17
CA LYS A 621 -2.22 0.22 -33.58
C LYS A 621 -3.56 0.94 -33.81
N HIS A 622 -3.94 1.86 -32.93
CA HIS A 622 -5.08 2.76 -33.08
C HIS A 622 -6.48 2.09 -33.10
N GLN A 623 -6.63 0.76 -32.99
CA GLN A 623 -7.93 0.06 -33.02
C GLN A 623 -8.90 0.55 -34.13
N GLY A 624 -8.39 1.06 -35.25
CA GLY A 624 -9.18 1.68 -36.33
C GLY A 624 -9.64 3.13 -36.10
N LYS A 625 -9.25 3.80 -35.00
CA LYS A 625 -9.57 5.19 -34.64
C LYS A 625 -8.36 6.11 -34.82
N GLN A 626 -8.54 7.27 -35.44
CA GLN A 626 -7.47 8.26 -35.53
C GLN A 626 -7.49 9.15 -34.28
N PRO A 627 -6.32 9.49 -33.69
CA PRO A 627 -6.26 10.50 -32.66
C PRO A 627 -6.75 11.84 -33.22
N ARG A 628 -7.37 12.65 -32.37
CA ARG A 628 -7.75 14.02 -32.73
C ARG A 628 -6.49 14.83 -33.10
N PRO A 629 -6.58 15.82 -34.01
CA PRO A 629 -5.45 16.68 -34.34
C PRO A 629 -4.92 17.47 -33.13
N GLU A 630 -5.80 17.83 -32.19
CA GLU A 630 -5.48 18.52 -30.95
C GLU A 630 -6.18 17.81 -29.76
N PRO A 631 -5.57 17.79 -28.56
CA PRO A 631 -6.19 17.21 -27.36
C PRO A 631 -7.46 17.94 -26.94
N HIS A 632 -8.53 17.18 -26.68
CA HIS A 632 -9.81 17.69 -26.18
C HIS A 632 -10.23 16.92 -24.93
N PRO A 633 -9.44 17.00 -23.83
CA PRO A 633 -9.73 16.25 -22.63
C PRO A 633 -11.04 16.69 -21.98
N ASN A 634 -11.73 15.73 -21.40
CA ASN A 634 -12.82 15.99 -20.45
C ASN A 634 -12.25 16.55 -19.14
N GLU A 635 -13.13 17.02 -18.26
CA GLU A 635 -12.75 17.48 -16.92
C GLU A 635 -11.99 16.38 -16.16
N PHE A 636 -10.82 16.73 -15.62
CA PHE A 636 -10.01 15.81 -14.84
C PHE A 636 -10.61 15.67 -13.44
N ALA A 637 -10.94 14.44 -13.06
CA ALA A 637 -11.41 14.13 -11.73
C ALA A 637 -10.98 12.71 -11.32
N PHE A 638 -10.66 12.56 -10.04
CA PHE A 638 -10.60 11.26 -9.41
C PHE A 638 -12.01 10.81 -8.99
N GLU A 639 -12.36 9.58 -9.35
CA GLU A 639 -13.61 8.92 -9.00
C GLU A 639 -13.35 7.82 -7.96
N VAL A 640 -14.39 7.44 -7.22
CA VAL A 640 -14.29 6.34 -6.26
C VAL A 640 -14.31 5.01 -7.02
N GLU A 641 -13.23 4.23 -6.93
CA GLU A 641 -13.18 2.85 -7.44
C GLU A 641 -13.89 1.89 -6.48
N TYR A 642 -13.59 2.00 -5.18
CA TYR A 642 -14.31 1.28 -4.13
C TYR A 642 -14.11 1.87 -2.74
N ASP A 643 -14.98 1.45 -1.84
CA ASP A 643 -15.03 1.84 -0.44
C ASP A 643 -15.09 0.58 0.43
N THR A 644 -14.09 0.34 1.27
CA THR A 644 -14.03 -0.88 2.10
C THR A 644 -15.27 -1.09 2.96
N LYS A 645 -15.89 -0.01 3.43
CA LYS A 645 -17.09 -0.09 4.28
C LYS A 645 -18.31 -0.50 3.49
N LYS A 646 -18.52 0.08 2.30
CA LYS A 646 -19.69 -0.21 1.43
C LYS A 646 -19.53 -1.52 0.67
N ASP A 647 -18.35 -1.76 0.10
CA ASP A 647 -18.09 -2.87 -0.82
C ASP A 647 -17.71 -4.18 -0.13
N HIS A 648 -16.96 -4.10 0.97
CA HIS A 648 -16.55 -5.29 1.73
C HIS A 648 -17.38 -5.53 3.00
N GLY A 649 -18.21 -4.54 3.40
CA GLY A 649 -18.96 -4.60 4.64
C GLY A 649 -18.08 -4.53 5.88
N PHE A 650 -16.88 -3.95 5.76
CA PHE A 650 -15.95 -3.82 6.88
C PHE A 650 -16.45 -2.74 7.84
N SER A 651 -16.72 -3.12 9.09
CA SER A 651 -17.00 -2.18 10.18
C SER A 651 -15.76 -1.37 10.59
N ASP A 652 -14.60 -1.98 10.38
CA ASP A 652 -13.26 -1.53 10.74
C ASP A 652 -12.25 -2.27 9.86
N LEU A 653 -11.00 -1.79 9.85
CA LEU A 653 -9.89 -2.41 9.11
C LEU A 653 -8.99 -3.24 10.02
N THR A 654 -9.55 -3.88 11.06
CA THR A 654 -8.73 -4.70 11.97
C THR A 654 -8.12 -5.91 11.26
N VAL A 655 -6.96 -6.39 11.75
CA VAL A 655 -6.25 -7.56 11.21
C VAL A 655 -7.17 -8.76 11.01
N ARG A 656 -8.08 -9.01 11.95
CA ARG A 656 -9.04 -10.10 11.85
C ARG A 656 -9.93 -10.01 10.60
N ARG A 657 -10.37 -8.80 10.20
CA ARG A 657 -11.18 -8.61 8.98
C ARG A 657 -10.41 -8.96 7.72
N TRP A 658 -9.14 -8.55 7.66
CA TRP A 658 -8.26 -8.89 6.55
C TRP A 658 -7.97 -10.38 6.46
N VAL A 659 -7.76 -11.05 7.59
CA VAL A 659 -7.61 -12.52 7.65
C VAL A 659 -8.88 -13.23 7.16
N GLU A 660 -10.06 -12.81 7.63
CA GLU A 660 -11.36 -13.34 7.19
C GLU A 660 -11.58 -13.11 5.67
N TYR A 661 -11.21 -11.94 5.16
CA TYR A 661 -11.36 -11.58 3.75
C TYR A 661 -10.37 -12.32 2.83
N ALA A 662 -9.11 -12.44 3.23
CA ALA A 662 -8.09 -13.25 2.53
C ALA A 662 -8.56 -14.70 2.37
N ARG A 663 -9.10 -15.30 3.44
CA ARG A 663 -9.73 -16.64 3.38
C ARG A 663 -10.88 -16.70 2.39
N LYS A 664 -11.76 -15.69 2.42
CA LYS A 664 -12.93 -15.62 1.54
C LYS A 664 -12.49 -15.60 0.07
N ILE A 665 -11.48 -14.80 -0.26
CA ILE A 665 -10.86 -14.73 -1.58
C ILE A 665 -10.29 -16.10 -2.00
N ALA A 666 -9.51 -16.74 -1.12
CA ALA A 666 -8.87 -18.02 -1.40
C ALA A 666 -9.86 -19.18 -1.60
N SER A 667 -10.93 -19.23 -0.80
CA SER A 667 -11.85 -20.37 -0.66
C SER A 667 -12.70 -20.75 -1.88
N GLY A 668 -12.61 -20.03 -3.01
CA GLY A 668 -13.01 -20.52 -4.33
C GLY A 668 -14.37 -21.23 -4.41
N GLY A 669 -15.48 -20.54 -4.12
CA GLY A 669 -16.81 -20.90 -4.65
C GLY A 669 -17.27 -22.36 -4.46
N SER A 670 -16.91 -23.04 -3.37
CA SER A 670 -17.57 -24.29 -2.99
C SER A 670 -19.03 -24.00 -2.62
N LYS A 671 -19.91 -23.87 -3.63
CA LYS A 671 -21.35 -23.84 -3.43
C LYS A 671 -21.76 -25.14 -2.76
N GLN A 672 -22.01 -25.09 -1.45
CA GLN A 672 -23.17 -25.78 -0.90
C GLN A 672 -24.38 -25.40 -1.78
N LYS A 673 -25.08 -26.40 -2.31
CA LYS A 673 -26.37 -26.21 -2.97
C LYS A 673 -27.33 -25.53 -1.99
N SER A 674 -27.57 -24.23 -2.15
CA SER A 674 -28.76 -23.59 -1.63
C SER A 674 -29.85 -23.67 -2.69
N VAL A 675 -30.94 -24.29 -2.28
CA VAL A 675 -32.21 -24.40 -3.01
C VAL A 675 -32.77 -23.00 -3.19
N GLU A 676 -33.23 -22.74 -4.42
CA GLU A 676 -34.01 -21.56 -4.79
C GLU A 676 -35.21 -21.42 -3.86
N THR A 677 -35.37 -20.23 -3.31
CA THR A 677 -36.71 -19.70 -3.03
C THR A 677 -36.68 -18.25 -3.45
N GLU A 678 -37.21 -18.04 -4.64
CA GLU A 678 -37.59 -16.75 -5.18
C GLU A 678 -38.44 -16.00 -4.15
N LYS A 679 -38.06 -14.75 -3.88
CA LYS A 679 -39.02 -13.63 -3.91
C LYS A 679 -38.26 -12.35 -4.21
N GLU A 680 -38.58 -11.85 -5.40
CA GLU A 680 -38.36 -10.54 -5.98
C GLU A 680 -38.17 -9.40 -4.96
N LEU A 681 -37.14 -8.60 -5.19
CA LEU A 681 -37.29 -7.14 -5.32
C LEU A 681 -36.32 -6.70 -6.42
N VAL A 682 -36.90 -6.50 -7.60
CA VAL A 682 -36.30 -5.94 -8.81
C VAL A 682 -36.39 -4.42 -8.75
N SER A 683 -35.30 -3.76 -9.13
CA SER A 683 -35.28 -2.58 -10.00
C SER A 683 -33.90 -2.65 -10.70
N GLU A 684 -33.80 -3.16 -11.93
CA GLU A 684 -33.93 -2.40 -13.20
C GLU A 684 -32.97 -1.19 -13.15
N ASP A 685 -31.85 -1.16 -13.89
CA ASP A 685 -31.76 -1.27 -15.35
C ASP A 685 -30.43 -1.89 -15.83
N LEU A 686 -30.49 -2.98 -16.60
CA LEU A 686 -29.60 -3.25 -17.72
C LEU A 686 -30.40 -4.09 -18.73
N GLU A 687 -30.76 -3.46 -19.84
CA GLU A 687 -31.48 -4.06 -20.95
C GLU A 687 -30.65 -5.19 -21.60
N GLU A 688 -31.15 -6.42 -21.48
CA GLU A 688 -30.81 -7.55 -22.34
C GLU A 688 -31.78 -7.55 -23.53
N ASP A 689 -31.27 -7.30 -24.73
CA ASP A 689 -31.85 -7.68 -26.02
C ASP A 689 -30.64 -8.08 -26.90
N GLU A 690 -30.55 -9.16 -27.66
CA GLU A 690 -31.56 -9.96 -28.34
C GLU A 690 -30.93 -11.34 -28.67
N TYR A 691 -31.65 -12.43 -28.38
CA TYR A 691 -31.35 -13.77 -28.89
C TYR A 691 -32.64 -14.34 -29.48
N TYR A 692 -32.71 -14.65 -30.78
CA TYR A 692 -33.52 -15.76 -31.30
C TYR A 692 -33.22 -16.15 -32.76
N GLY A 693 -33.17 -17.47 -32.99
CA GLY A 693 -33.43 -18.14 -34.28
C GLY A 693 -32.16 -18.74 -34.88
N ILE A 694 -32.00 -20.05 -35.09
CA ILE A 694 -32.85 -20.86 -35.98
C ILE A 694 -32.99 -22.30 -35.44
N ARG A 695 -34.25 -22.80 -35.44
CA ARG A 695 -34.62 -24.20 -35.23
C ARG A 695 -34.30 -25.03 -36.49
N GLY A 696 -33.54 -26.12 -36.30
CA GLY A 696 -33.38 -27.22 -37.25
C GLY A 696 -33.46 -28.58 -36.54
N LYS A 697 -34.09 -29.57 -37.19
CA LYS A 697 -34.70 -30.78 -36.60
C LYS A 697 -33.74 -31.88 -36.10
N LYS A 698 -34.27 -32.68 -35.16
CA LYS A 698 -33.77 -33.95 -34.56
C LYS A 698 -33.08 -34.93 -35.54
N HIS A 699 -31.99 -35.59 -35.10
CA HIS A 699 -31.93 -37.03 -34.78
C HIS A 699 -30.52 -37.56 -34.39
N LYS A 700 -30.54 -38.55 -33.48
CA LYS A 700 -29.58 -39.67 -33.23
C LYS A 700 -28.31 -39.49 -32.36
N LYS A 701 -28.41 -40.14 -31.18
CA LYS A 701 -27.44 -40.99 -30.44
C LYS A 701 -25.94 -40.88 -30.81
N GLY A 702 -25.12 -40.59 -29.79
CA GLY A 702 -23.77 -41.13 -29.69
C GLY A 702 -22.78 -40.29 -28.87
N LYS A 703 -22.10 -40.97 -27.93
CA LYS A 703 -20.88 -40.58 -27.19
C LYS A 703 -21.03 -39.56 -26.04
N LYS A 704 -20.84 -40.09 -24.82
CA LYS A 704 -20.49 -39.34 -23.61
C LYS A 704 -19.15 -38.63 -23.81
N GLY A 705 -19.18 -37.34 -24.13
CA GLY A 705 -18.03 -36.46 -23.93
C GLY A 705 -17.97 -36.06 -22.45
N LYS A 706 -16.81 -36.26 -21.82
CA LYS A 706 -16.52 -35.66 -20.51
C LYS A 706 -16.51 -34.14 -20.70
N HIS A 707 -17.56 -33.45 -20.25
CA HIS A 707 -17.49 -32.00 -20.10
C HIS A 707 -16.49 -31.70 -18.98
N HIS A 708 -15.34 -31.14 -19.35
CA HIS A 708 -14.47 -30.44 -18.41
C HIS A 708 -15.32 -29.34 -17.76
N LYS A 709 -15.69 -29.52 -16.50
CA LYS A 709 -16.28 -28.44 -15.71
C LYS A 709 -15.17 -27.45 -15.44
N SER A 710 -15.08 -26.40 -16.26
CA SER A 710 -14.38 -25.17 -15.89
C SER A 710 -14.94 -24.73 -14.54
N HIS A 711 -14.13 -24.83 -13.49
CA HIS A 711 -14.51 -24.36 -12.17
C HIS A 711 -14.59 -22.84 -12.23
N LYS A 712 -15.82 -22.31 -12.15
CA LYS A 712 -16.08 -20.87 -12.20
C LYS A 712 -15.38 -20.18 -11.02
N MET A 713 -14.50 -19.23 -11.32
CA MET A 713 -13.87 -18.33 -10.37
C MET A 713 -14.88 -17.71 -9.38
N SER A 714 -14.50 -17.59 -8.11
CA SER A 714 -15.37 -16.96 -7.09
C SER A 714 -15.56 -15.48 -7.40
N LYS A 715 -16.72 -14.93 -7.02
CA LYS A 715 -17.02 -13.49 -7.18
C LYS A 715 -15.98 -12.65 -6.44
N GLU A 716 -15.58 -13.10 -5.25
CA GLU A 716 -14.59 -12.44 -4.42
C GLU A 716 -13.21 -12.40 -5.06
N TRP A 717 -12.74 -13.51 -5.64
CA TRP A 717 -11.46 -13.54 -6.34
C TRP A 717 -11.47 -12.66 -7.58
N PHE A 718 -12.52 -12.76 -8.41
CA PHE A 718 -12.67 -11.89 -9.58
C PHE A 718 -12.67 -10.42 -9.21
N THR A 719 -13.41 -10.04 -8.16
CA THR A 719 -13.50 -8.65 -7.71
C THR A 719 -12.16 -8.15 -7.17
N PHE A 720 -11.44 -9.00 -6.40
CA PHE A 720 -10.11 -8.68 -5.90
C PHE A 720 -9.13 -8.43 -7.05
N VAL A 721 -9.05 -9.35 -8.03
CA VAL A 721 -8.15 -9.19 -9.18
C VAL A 721 -8.51 -7.95 -10.00
N LYS A 722 -9.81 -7.73 -10.29
CA LYS A 722 -10.26 -6.53 -11.01
C LYS A 722 -9.76 -5.26 -10.32
N ARG A 723 -9.87 -5.18 -8.99
CA ARG A 723 -9.43 -4.02 -8.20
C ARG A 723 -7.91 -3.89 -8.12
N ALA A 724 -7.19 -5.01 -8.08
CA ALA A 724 -5.72 -5.00 -8.07
C ALA A 724 -5.15 -4.25 -9.27
N PHE A 725 -5.79 -4.41 -10.42
CA PHE A 725 -5.44 -3.72 -11.66
C PHE A 725 -6.32 -2.48 -11.94
N VAL A 726 -6.94 -1.90 -10.91
CA VAL A 726 -7.73 -0.66 -11.00
C VAL A 726 -8.78 -0.70 -12.12
N GLY A 727 -9.40 -1.86 -12.36
CA GLY A 727 -10.42 -2.04 -13.38
C GLY A 727 -9.93 -1.97 -14.83
N THR A 728 -8.61 -1.91 -15.07
CA THR A 728 -8.03 -1.83 -16.42
C THR A 728 -8.00 -3.16 -17.19
N MET A 729 -8.05 -4.30 -16.48
CA MET A 729 -8.09 -5.62 -17.12
C MET A 729 -9.48 -6.01 -17.63
N ASP A 730 -9.56 -6.62 -18.81
CA ASP A 730 -10.83 -7.11 -19.35
C ASP A 730 -11.37 -8.31 -18.54
N PRO A 731 -12.68 -8.37 -18.26
CA PRO A 731 -13.30 -9.51 -17.57
C PRO A 731 -13.03 -10.90 -18.19
N HIS A 732 -12.78 -11.01 -19.49
CA HIS A 732 -12.42 -12.26 -20.16
C HIS A 732 -10.96 -12.63 -19.88
N GLU A 733 -10.03 -11.68 -19.97
CA GLU A 733 -8.61 -11.88 -19.62
C GLU A 733 -8.47 -12.29 -18.16
N ILE A 734 -9.22 -11.66 -17.23
CA ILE A 734 -9.22 -12.06 -15.82
C ILE A 734 -9.67 -13.52 -15.68
N LYS A 735 -10.67 -13.98 -16.45
CA LYS A 735 -11.12 -15.38 -16.40
C LYS A 735 -10.12 -16.33 -17.03
N GLU A 736 -9.39 -15.90 -18.06
CA GLU A 736 -8.37 -16.71 -18.72
C GLU A 736 -7.16 -16.90 -17.81
N LEU A 737 -6.59 -15.81 -17.30
CA LEU A 737 -5.38 -15.82 -16.47
C LEU A 737 -5.61 -16.30 -15.03
N PHE A 738 -6.75 -15.95 -14.43
CA PHE A 738 -7.01 -16.20 -13.00
C PHE A 738 -8.16 -17.18 -12.73
N GLY A 739 -8.80 -17.70 -13.78
CA GLY A 739 -9.92 -18.64 -13.67
C GLY A 739 -9.53 -20.10 -13.53
N GLY A 740 -8.32 -20.48 -13.90
CA GLY A 740 -7.77 -21.82 -13.67
C GLY A 740 -7.36 -22.01 -12.21
N ALA A 741 -7.86 -23.04 -11.55
CA ALA A 741 -7.14 -23.60 -10.41
C ALA A 741 -5.94 -24.35 -10.98
N SER A 742 -4.73 -24.01 -10.54
CA SER A 742 -3.51 -24.75 -10.78
C SER A 742 -3.69 -26.23 -10.45
N THR A 743 -3.91 -27.05 -11.48
CA THR A 743 -3.57 -28.47 -11.41
C THR A 743 -2.14 -28.59 -11.87
N ALA A 744 -1.19 -28.45 -10.94
CA ALA A 744 0.11 -29.07 -11.10
C ALA A 744 -0.11 -30.59 -11.03
N GLU A 745 -0.50 -31.20 -12.16
CA GLU A 745 -0.26 -32.63 -12.35
C GLU A 745 1.24 -32.79 -12.51
N SER A 746 1.88 -33.38 -11.50
CA SER A 746 3.23 -33.91 -11.60
C SER A 746 3.27 -34.87 -12.78
N SER A 747 3.87 -34.45 -13.90
CA SER A 747 4.32 -35.36 -14.94
C SER A 747 5.49 -36.15 -14.36
N GLY A 748 5.18 -37.23 -13.64
CA GLY A 748 6.15 -38.27 -13.35
C GLY A 748 6.57 -38.87 -14.68
N GLU A 749 7.77 -38.55 -15.13
CA GLU A 749 8.44 -39.30 -16.19
C GLU A 749 8.57 -40.75 -15.71
N ALA A 750 7.74 -41.61 -16.29
CA ALA A 750 7.97 -43.03 -16.24
C ALA A 750 9.25 -43.31 -17.02
N GLN A 751 10.32 -43.66 -16.30
CA GLN A 751 11.50 -44.30 -16.87
C GLN A 751 11.05 -45.58 -17.57
N GLU A 752 10.95 -45.53 -18.90
CA GLU A 752 10.99 -46.72 -19.74
C GLU A 752 12.42 -47.25 -19.75
N ILE A 753 12.60 -48.37 -19.06
CA ILE A 753 13.77 -49.23 -19.19
C ILE A 753 13.76 -49.77 -20.62
N ILE A 754 14.72 -49.34 -21.44
CA ILE A 754 15.10 -50.05 -22.65
C ILE A 754 16.46 -50.69 -22.37
N GLU A 755 16.43 -52.01 -22.18
CA GLU A 755 17.59 -52.87 -22.36
C GLU A 755 18.06 -52.76 -23.82
N LEU A 756 19.31 -52.35 -24.02
CA LEU A 756 20.34 -53.02 -24.84
C LEU A 756 21.67 -52.25 -24.79
#